data_AF-A0A8T3DX35-F1
#
_entry.id   AF-A0A8T3DX35-F1
#
_cell.length_a   1.000
_cell.length_b   1.000
_cell.length_c   1.000
_cell.angle_alpha   90.00
_cell.angle_beta   90.00
_cell.angle_gamma   90.00
#
_symmetry.space_group_name_H-M   'P 1'
#
loop_
_entity.id
_entity.type
_entity.pdbx_description
1 polymer ?
#
loop_
_entity_poly.entity_id
_entity_poly.type
_entity_poly.pdbx_seq_one_letter_code
_entity_poly.pdbx_strand_id
1 'polypeptide(L)'
;MKLFISEGNPHCVKVLAAVKLTGVKCDISHVDHEERVVPYLSRPTLPVLLLPSGTHLFTPNAICQYFFEVSGQEANSLCNQWLEWEGTELQPALAQALHLSVLQGKAPEAARALQGPLSFLEQSLSKKGTQFLTAEEVKVADIILWAALYPFMSDSNFMPGDLPQVRRWFERVGLLEACQAASQTVINGKGAALKTFLQKQPVPHSQRRDPQPCNQAEGEDGERVMTEEEVQAATQTWNRGLTDCPSPAKREHPILPQEGKRNVLITSALPYVNNVPHLGNIIGCVLSADVFARYGRLRGWNMLFVCGTDEYGTATENKAREEGLSPREICDKYHAVHSAIYKWFQIDFDFFGRTTTSQQTEIAQDIFWRLHERGFLIEDMVEQLCCQSCQRFLADRFVEGVCPHCQYPEARGDQCDKCGRLINAVELKNPQCKVCGQTPIVRSSKHLFLDLPKLESQLEEWLEQSVTSGDWTANARQITRSWLRDGLKPRCITRDLKWGTPVPHPDFAGKVFYVWFDAPIGYLSITANYTDQWEKWWKNPKQVELYNFMAKDNVPFHSVVFPCSLLGAQDNYTLVNNLIATEYLNYEDTKFSKSRGVGVFGDMAKDTGIPADVWRFYLLYVRPENQDAAFSWADMALKNNSELLNNLGNFINRGGMFVSKFFDGRVPQMELQEEDRRLIAQVGWELRQYIQLLDKVRIRDALKCILNISRHGNQYIQVNEPWKKIKGGDKDRTRAGTVTGVSVNVACLLSAMMQPYMPTVSATIREQLLAPAHQCGRQSVVPKLEADQIESLRKKFGGQQTKAQPEANATPVSPPAPAAAVETHADPERAKQLAQEVAEQGDKVRNLKAQKVEKSVITAEVSKLLELKKQLALAEGKTPEPTPQKGKKK
;
A
#
# COMPACT_ATOMS: atom_id res chain seq x y z
N MET A 1 8.95 37.92 25.01
CA MET A 1 8.54 37.18 23.80
C MET A 1 7.37 37.91 23.16
N LYS A 2 7.21 37.81 21.84
CA LYS A 2 6.19 38.58 21.11
C LYS A 2 5.31 37.64 20.28
N LEU A 3 4.01 37.65 20.51
CA LEU A 3 3.01 36.85 19.81
C LEU A 3 2.32 37.70 18.75
N PHE A 4 2.37 37.25 17.50
CA PHE A 4 1.74 37.88 16.35
C PHE A 4 0.45 37.14 16.01
N ILE A 5 -0.66 37.88 15.94
CA ILE A 5 -2.00 37.35 15.68
C ILE A 5 -2.71 38.18 14.60
N SER A 6 -3.72 37.57 13.96
CA SER A 6 -4.59 38.24 12.99
C SER A 6 -6.06 38.10 13.38
N GLU A 7 -6.86 39.11 13.09
CA GLU A 7 -8.31 39.10 13.35
C GLU A 7 -9.02 37.98 12.55
N GLY A 8 -10.05 37.33 13.09
CA GLY A 8 -10.82 36.32 12.36
C GLY A 8 -10.12 34.98 12.08
N ASN A 9 -8.84 34.82 12.41
CA ASN A 9 -8.14 33.54 12.30
C ASN A 9 -8.43 32.64 13.52
N PRO A 10 -9.16 31.53 13.39
CA PRO A 10 -9.57 30.70 14.52
C PRO A 10 -8.39 30.09 15.28
N HIS A 11 -7.23 29.92 14.64
CA HIS A 11 -6.02 29.44 15.32
C HIS A 11 -5.46 30.43 16.34
N CYS A 12 -5.77 31.73 16.20
CA CYS A 12 -5.36 32.74 17.18
C CYS A 12 -6.09 32.58 18.52
N VAL A 13 -7.28 31.96 18.54
CA VAL A 13 -8.01 31.66 19.79
C VAL A 13 -7.23 30.66 20.63
N LYS A 14 -6.61 29.64 20.02
CA LYS A 14 -5.79 28.62 20.71
C LYS A 14 -4.68 29.28 21.53
N VAL A 15 -3.85 30.09 20.87
CA VAL A 15 -2.67 30.70 21.48
C VAL A 15 -3.02 31.80 22.49
N LEU A 16 -4.10 32.55 22.25
CA LEU A 16 -4.57 33.57 23.19
C LEU A 16 -5.20 32.97 24.44
N ALA A 17 -5.95 31.89 24.31
CA ALA A 17 -6.49 31.17 25.47
C ALA A 17 -5.36 30.55 26.28
N ALA A 18 -4.36 29.95 25.62
CA ALA A 18 -3.20 29.37 26.28
C ALA A 18 -2.36 30.42 27.04
N VAL A 19 -2.00 31.54 26.41
CA VAL A 19 -1.17 32.57 27.08
C VAL A 19 -1.90 33.23 28.24
N LYS A 20 -3.22 33.46 28.13
CA LYS A 20 -4.03 34.03 29.21
C LYS A 20 -4.19 33.06 30.38
N LEU A 21 -4.43 31.78 30.09
CA LEU A 21 -4.60 30.77 31.13
C LEU A 21 -3.31 30.51 31.91
N THR A 22 -2.18 30.46 31.20
CA THR A 22 -0.85 30.20 31.79
C THR A 22 -0.23 31.43 32.45
N GLY A 23 -0.74 32.63 32.16
CA GLY A 23 -0.25 33.90 32.71
C GLY A 23 1.16 34.28 32.25
N VAL A 24 1.70 33.61 31.22
CA VAL A 24 3.07 33.87 30.78
C VAL A 24 3.18 35.24 30.10
N LYS A 25 4.17 36.03 30.50
CA LYS A 25 4.40 37.38 29.96
C LYS A 25 4.74 37.35 28.47
N CYS A 26 3.81 37.81 27.64
CA CYS A 26 3.95 37.87 26.19
C CYS A 26 3.38 39.18 25.65
N ASP A 27 4.13 39.87 24.80
CA ASP A 27 3.63 41.05 24.10
C ASP A 27 2.81 40.61 22.88
N ILE A 28 1.54 41.04 22.81
CA ILE A 28 0.64 40.64 21.72
C ILE A 28 0.60 41.74 20.66
N SER A 29 0.84 41.37 19.40
CA SER A 29 0.85 42.26 18.24
C SER A 29 -0.18 41.81 17.21
N HIS A 30 -1.08 42.70 16.84
CA HIS A 30 -2.04 42.46 15.75
C HIS A 30 -1.40 42.82 14.41
N VAL A 31 -1.49 41.92 13.43
CA VAL A 31 -0.93 42.09 12.08
C VAL A 31 -1.94 41.64 11.03
N ASP A 32 -1.76 42.11 9.78
CA ASP A 32 -2.57 41.65 8.65
C ASP A 32 -2.31 40.17 8.33
N HIS A 33 -3.30 39.49 7.76
CA HIS A 33 -3.18 38.10 7.32
C HIS A 33 -2.02 37.85 6.32
N GLU A 34 -1.60 38.88 5.59
CA GLU A 34 -0.55 38.80 4.57
C GLU A 34 0.84 39.19 5.10
N GLU A 35 0.92 39.63 6.37
CA GLU A 35 2.18 40.03 6.98
C GLU A 35 3.14 38.84 7.11
N ARG A 36 4.34 38.97 6.54
CA ARG A 36 5.38 37.94 6.64
C ARG A 36 6.20 38.13 7.91
N VAL A 37 5.66 37.63 9.02
CA VAL A 37 6.33 37.63 10.32
C VAL A 37 7.54 36.68 10.34
N VAL A 38 7.47 35.55 9.63
CA VAL A 38 8.58 34.58 9.52
C VAL A 38 9.27 34.75 8.16
N PRO A 39 10.49 35.33 8.09
CA PRO A 39 11.07 35.76 6.82
C PRO A 39 11.36 34.64 5.81
N TYR A 40 11.58 33.42 6.30
CA TYR A 40 11.97 32.26 5.50
C TYR A 40 10.80 31.37 5.07
N LEU A 41 9.56 31.69 5.45
CA LEU A 41 8.38 30.95 4.97
C LEU A 41 7.92 31.52 3.63
N SER A 42 7.59 30.61 2.69
CA SER A 42 7.08 30.97 1.36
C SER A 42 5.68 31.59 1.40
N ARG A 43 4.95 31.42 2.52
CA ARG A 43 3.61 31.98 2.74
C ARG A 43 3.48 32.62 4.13
N PRO A 44 2.71 33.72 4.24
CA PRO A 44 2.31 34.26 5.55
C PRO A 44 1.66 33.17 6.40
N THR A 45 2.15 33.00 7.63
CA THR A 45 1.64 32.02 8.59
C THR A 45 1.40 32.75 9.90
N LEU A 46 0.20 32.61 10.46
CA LEU A 46 -0.20 33.18 11.75
C LEU A 46 -1.12 32.19 12.48
N PRO A 47 -1.07 32.10 13.81
CA PRO A 47 -0.24 32.89 14.75
C PRO A 47 1.24 32.48 14.78
N VAL A 48 2.11 33.41 15.19
CA VAL A 48 3.57 33.19 15.35
C VAL A 48 4.06 33.74 16.68
N LEU A 49 4.87 32.98 17.41
CA LEU A 49 5.56 33.43 18.61
C LEU A 49 7.05 33.63 18.32
N LEU A 50 7.54 34.85 18.53
CA LEU A 50 8.96 35.19 18.51
C LEU A 50 9.55 35.07 19.93
N LEU A 51 10.46 34.13 20.10
CA LEU A 51 11.17 33.90 21.35
C LEU A 51 12.33 34.91 21.52
N PRO A 52 12.79 35.15 22.76
CA PRO A 52 13.92 36.05 23.01
C PRO A 52 15.22 35.62 22.31
N SER A 53 15.36 34.34 21.96
CA SER A 53 16.48 33.78 21.20
C SER A 53 16.50 34.18 19.72
N GLY A 54 15.44 34.82 19.21
CA GLY A 54 15.24 35.05 17.77
C GLY A 54 14.56 33.89 17.04
N THR A 55 14.22 32.80 17.72
CA THR A 55 13.51 31.64 17.15
C THR A 55 12.02 31.94 16.99
N HIS A 56 11.44 31.51 15.86
CA HIS A 56 10.01 31.63 15.58
C HIS A 56 9.31 30.28 15.76
N LEU A 57 8.27 30.23 16.59
CA LEU A 57 7.30 29.14 16.62
C LEU A 57 6.07 29.56 15.82
N PHE A 58 5.68 28.80 14.81
CA PHE A 58 4.62 29.18 13.86
C PHE A 58 3.51 28.12 13.73
N THR A 59 3.52 27.12 14.61
CA THR A 59 2.46 26.11 14.75
C THR A 59 1.66 26.39 16.02
N PRO A 60 0.34 26.59 15.95
CA PRO A 60 -0.50 26.94 17.11
C PRO A 60 -0.34 25.97 18.29
N ASN A 61 -0.27 24.67 18.02
CA ASN A 61 -0.16 23.65 19.07
C ASN A 61 1.19 23.73 19.80
N ALA A 62 2.30 23.94 19.06
CA ALA A 62 3.62 24.10 19.69
C ALA A 62 3.73 25.40 20.48
N ILE A 63 3.10 26.50 20.02
CA ILE A 63 3.03 27.76 20.77
C ILE A 63 2.30 27.54 22.10
N CYS A 64 1.15 26.85 22.07
CA CYS A 64 0.39 26.51 23.26
C CYS A 64 1.17 25.60 24.22
N GLN A 65 1.80 24.53 23.70
CA GLN A 65 2.67 23.65 24.51
C GLN A 65 3.78 24.45 25.19
N TYR A 66 4.46 25.31 24.44
CA TYR A 66 5.52 26.16 24.97
C TYR A 66 5.03 27.06 26.12
N PHE A 67 3.84 27.67 26.01
CA PHE A 67 3.27 28.46 27.12
C PHE A 67 2.98 27.61 28.37
N PHE A 68 2.46 26.40 28.19
CA PHE A 68 2.20 25.50 29.32
C PHE A 68 3.49 25.00 29.96
N GLU A 69 4.50 24.64 29.17
CA GLU A 69 5.83 24.25 29.65
C GLU A 69 6.51 25.38 30.44
N VAL A 70 6.49 26.61 29.92
CA VAL A 70 7.04 27.78 30.63
C VAL A 70 6.30 28.07 31.93
N SER A 71 5.01 27.69 32.03
CA SER A 71 4.23 27.80 33.27
C SER A 71 4.46 26.65 34.26
N GLY A 72 5.34 25.69 33.94
CA GLY A 72 5.66 24.53 34.77
C GLY A 72 4.67 23.36 34.63
N GLN A 73 3.87 23.34 33.55
CA GLN A 73 2.93 22.27 33.24
C GLN A 73 3.40 21.50 31.99
N GLU A 74 4.20 20.45 32.19
CA GLU A 74 4.67 19.59 31.11
C GLU A 74 3.54 18.73 30.52
N ALA A 75 3.55 18.56 29.20
CA ALA A 75 2.60 17.71 28.50
C ALA A 75 2.94 16.22 28.71
N ASN A 76 2.02 15.47 29.32
CA ASN A 76 2.17 14.02 29.45
C ASN A 76 1.87 13.28 28.13
N SER A 77 2.20 11.99 28.07
CA SER A 77 2.01 11.16 26.87
C SER A 77 0.56 11.17 26.35
N LEU A 78 -0.43 11.25 27.24
CA LEU A 78 -1.83 11.32 26.86
C LEU A 78 -2.21 12.69 26.27
N CYS A 79 -1.66 13.79 26.78
CA CYS A 79 -1.80 15.10 26.15
C CYS A 79 -1.25 15.08 24.73
N ASN A 80 -0.05 14.51 24.53
CA ASN A 80 0.56 14.44 23.20
C ASN A 80 -0.28 13.61 22.21
N GLN A 81 -0.90 12.51 22.66
CA GLN A 81 -1.85 11.75 21.83
C GLN A 81 -3.05 12.59 21.38
N TRP A 82 -3.61 13.42 22.26
CA TRP A 82 -4.71 14.32 21.91
C TRP A 82 -4.29 15.42 20.93
N LEU A 83 -3.09 15.96 21.08
CA LEU A 83 -2.55 16.98 20.18
C LEU A 83 -2.23 16.41 18.79
N GLU A 84 -1.71 15.18 18.74
CA GLU A 84 -1.51 14.45 17.49
C GLU A 84 -2.84 14.14 16.79
N TRP A 85 -3.83 13.64 17.55
CA TRP A 85 -5.18 13.38 17.03
C TRP A 85 -5.85 14.67 16.53
N GLU A 86 -5.71 15.78 17.26
CA GLU A 86 -6.27 17.06 16.83
C GLU A 86 -5.68 17.52 15.49
N GLY A 87 -4.36 17.41 15.33
CA GLY A 87 -3.68 17.80 14.09
C GLY A 87 -3.97 16.89 12.90
N THR A 88 -4.14 15.58 13.13
CA THR A 88 -4.28 14.58 12.06
C THR A 88 -5.73 14.26 11.69
N GLU A 89 -6.66 14.37 12.65
CA GLU A 89 -8.06 13.95 12.48
C GLU A 89 -9.04 15.13 12.57
N LEU A 90 -8.95 15.95 13.62
CA LEU A 90 -9.93 17.01 13.87
C LEU A 90 -9.72 18.24 12.97
N GLN A 91 -8.49 18.72 12.83
CA GLN A 91 -8.18 19.96 12.12
C GLN A 91 -8.52 19.90 10.61
N PRO A 92 -8.29 18.78 9.88
CA PRO A 92 -8.75 18.64 8.50
C PRO A 92 -10.29 18.68 8.37
N ALA A 93 -11.00 18.01 9.30
CA ALA A 93 -12.45 18.00 9.32
C ALA A 93 -13.04 19.39 9.63
N LEU A 94 -12.41 20.13 10.54
CA LEU A 94 -12.77 21.52 10.85
C LEU A 94 -12.54 22.46 9.67
N ALA A 95 -11.41 22.34 8.98
CA ALA A 95 -11.13 23.15 7.79
C ALA A 95 -12.21 22.92 6.72
N GLN A 96 -12.54 21.66 6.43
CA GLN A 96 -13.61 21.30 5.50
C GLN A 96 -14.97 21.84 5.95
N ALA A 97 -15.33 21.64 7.21
CA ALA A 97 -16.60 22.09 7.77
C ALA A 97 -16.73 23.63 7.72
N LEU A 98 -15.65 24.37 7.97
CA LEU A 98 -15.64 25.84 7.99
C LEU A 98 -15.84 26.38 6.58
N HIS A 99 -15.19 25.76 5.61
CA HIS A 99 -15.36 26.11 4.21
C HIS A 99 -16.80 25.83 3.73
N LEU A 100 -17.38 24.69 4.09
CA LEU A 100 -18.75 24.34 3.75
C LEU A 100 -19.79 25.26 4.42
N SER A 101 -19.65 25.56 5.72
CA SER A 101 -20.63 26.36 6.45
C SER A 101 -20.49 27.86 6.18
N VAL A 102 -19.27 28.40 6.24
CA VAL A 102 -19.02 29.86 6.20
C VAL A 102 -18.94 30.40 4.77
N LEU A 103 -18.30 29.65 3.84
CA LEU A 103 -18.14 30.10 2.45
C LEU A 103 -19.26 29.62 1.53
N GLN A 104 -19.75 28.38 1.72
CA GLN A 104 -20.75 27.76 0.83
C GLN A 104 -22.18 27.73 1.40
N GLY A 105 -22.39 28.09 2.67
CA GLY A 105 -23.71 28.07 3.30
C GLY A 105 -24.32 26.67 3.48
N LYS A 106 -23.52 25.61 3.40
CA LYS A 106 -23.96 24.21 3.46
C LYS A 106 -23.80 23.61 4.87
N ALA A 107 -24.47 24.21 5.85
CA ALA A 107 -24.39 23.79 7.25
C ALA A 107 -24.67 22.28 7.50
N PRO A 108 -25.64 21.62 6.82
CA PRO A 108 -25.87 20.18 7.00
C PRO A 108 -24.72 19.30 6.52
N GLU A 109 -23.93 19.75 5.53
CA GLU A 109 -22.77 19.02 5.03
C GLU A 109 -21.55 19.23 5.95
N ALA A 110 -21.41 20.42 6.51
CA ALA A 110 -20.43 20.71 7.55
C ALA A 110 -20.64 19.84 8.81
N ALA A 111 -21.89 19.64 9.22
CA ALA A 111 -22.23 18.75 10.35
C ALA A 111 -21.82 17.29 10.09
N ARG A 112 -21.97 16.80 8.84
CA ARG A 112 -21.52 15.45 8.47
C ARG A 112 -19.99 15.32 8.47
N ALA A 113 -19.26 16.36 8.07
CA ALA A 113 -17.79 16.34 8.08
C ALA A 113 -17.23 16.21 9.50
N LEU A 114 -17.89 16.80 10.50
CA LEU A 114 -17.49 16.73 11.91
C LEU A 114 -18.03 15.51 12.66
N GLN A 115 -18.97 14.75 12.08
CA GLN A 115 -19.62 13.65 12.79
C GLN A 115 -18.63 12.59 13.31
N GLY A 116 -17.65 12.18 12.50
CA GLY A 116 -16.66 11.17 12.89
C GLY A 116 -15.79 11.61 14.07
N PRO A 117 -15.05 12.73 13.95
CA PRO A 117 -14.21 13.25 15.04
C PRO A 117 -14.99 13.55 16.33
N LEU A 118 -16.21 14.11 16.22
CA LEU A 118 -17.03 14.40 17.39
C LEU A 118 -17.56 13.12 18.06
N SER A 119 -17.90 12.08 17.29
CA SER A 119 -18.28 10.78 17.87
C SER A 119 -17.12 10.15 18.65
N PHE A 120 -15.89 10.27 18.14
CA PHE A 120 -14.70 9.78 18.84
C PHE A 120 -14.45 10.55 20.14
N LEU A 121 -14.60 11.87 20.11
CA LEU A 121 -14.45 12.72 21.30
C LEU A 121 -15.51 12.37 22.36
N GLU A 122 -16.77 12.18 21.95
CA GLU A 122 -17.88 11.77 22.83
C GLU A 122 -17.62 10.41 23.49
N GLN A 123 -17.17 9.42 22.72
CA GLN A 123 -16.81 8.11 23.27
C GLN A 123 -15.64 8.22 24.26
N SER A 124 -14.67 9.07 23.98
CA SER A 124 -13.48 9.24 24.82
C SER A 124 -13.81 9.91 26.16
N LEU A 125 -14.66 10.95 26.13
CA LEU A 125 -15.16 11.62 27.33
C LEU A 125 -16.09 10.71 28.14
N SER A 126 -16.92 9.90 27.46
CA SER A 126 -17.86 8.96 28.13
C SER A 126 -17.15 7.82 28.86
N LYS A 127 -16.04 7.31 28.32
CA LYS A 127 -15.32 6.15 28.89
C LYS A 127 -14.49 6.48 30.13
N LYS A 128 -14.04 7.73 30.29
CA LYS A 128 -13.02 8.08 31.30
C LYS A 128 -13.57 8.63 32.61
N GLY A 129 -14.82 9.09 32.67
CA GLY A 129 -15.42 9.64 33.90
C GLY A 129 -14.72 10.89 34.46
N THR A 130 -13.71 11.43 33.78
CA THR A 130 -12.93 12.61 34.17
C THR A 130 -13.61 13.90 33.71
N GLN A 131 -13.37 14.99 34.44
CA GLN A 131 -13.95 16.29 34.10
C GLN A 131 -13.35 16.93 32.84
N PHE A 132 -12.11 16.61 32.50
CA PHE A 132 -11.37 17.11 31.32
C PHE A 132 -10.70 15.94 30.57
N LEU A 133 -10.07 16.22 29.42
CA LEU A 133 -9.60 15.19 28.48
C LEU A 133 -8.50 14.28 29.03
N THR A 134 -7.70 14.81 29.96
CA THR A 134 -6.48 14.14 30.47
C THR A 134 -6.43 14.03 31.98
N ALA A 135 -7.21 14.82 32.73
CA ALA A 135 -7.18 14.90 34.19
C ALA A 135 -8.47 15.54 34.76
N GLU A 136 -8.49 15.77 36.08
CA GLU A 136 -9.48 16.62 36.78
C GLU A 136 -9.22 18.13 36.60
N GLU A 137 -8.06 18.50 36.05
CA GLU A 137 -7.70 19.88 35.74
C GLU A 137 -7.57 20.11 34.23
N VAL A 138 -7.76 21.36 33.82
CA VAL A 138 -7.58 21.81 32.43
C VAL A 138 -6.11 21.70 32.03
N LYS A 139 -5.82 20.99 30.93
CA LYS A 139 -4.48 20.94 30.34
C LYS A 139 -4.47 21.53 28.93
N VAL A 140 -3.29 21.59 28.34
CA VAL A 140 -3.06 22.16 26.99
C VAL A 140 -3.98 21.54 25.92
N ALA A 141 -4.27 20.23 26.02
CA ALA A 141 -5.17 19.53 25.12
C ALA A 141 -6.61 20.08 25.20
N ASP A 142 -7.12 20.38 26.40
CA ASP A 142 -8.46 20.93 26.57
C ASP A 142 -8.60 22.29 25.89
N ILE A 143 -7.60 23.15 26.05
CA ILE A 143 -7.58 24.49 25.45
C ILE A 143 -7.50 24.43 23.92
N ILE A 144 -6.64 23.56 23.38
CA ILE A 144 -6.46 23.42 21.94
C ILE A 144 -7.74 22.87 21.28
N LEU A 145 -8.31 21.79 21.82
CA LEU A 145 -9.52 21.18 21.25
C LEU A 145 -10.73 22.10 21.42
N TRP A 146 -10.89 22.76 22.57
CA TRP A 146 -11.97 23.72 22.80
C TRP A 146 -11.91 24.87 21.79
N ALA A 147 -10.74 25.50 21.65
CA ALA A 147 -10.58 26.63 20.73
C ALA A 147 -10.75 26.22 19.26
N ALA A 148 -10.38 24.98 18.89
CA ALA A 148 -10.60 24.44 17.55
C ALA A 148 -12.10 24.27 17.24
N LEU A 149 -12.88 23.81 18.22
CA LEU A 149 -14.33 23.56 18.10
C LEU A 149 -15.18 24.83 18.25
N TYR A 150 -14.63 25.89 18.84
CA TYR A 150 -15.35 27.12 19.16
C TYR A 150 -16.20 27.69 18.00
N PRO A 151 -15.67 27.83 16.76
CA PRO A 151 -16.43 28.41 15.65
C PRO A 151 -17.75 27.69 15.31
N PHE A 152 -17.88 26.42 15.71
CA PHE A 152 -19.07 25.61 15.46
C PHE A 152 -19.94 25.48 16.70
N MET A 153 -19.32 25.15 17.84
CA MET A 153 -20.04 24.84 19.06
C MET A 153 -20.61 26.09 19.76
N SER A 154 -20.15 27.30 19.39
CA SER A 154 -20.77 28.54 19.84
C SER A 154 -22.09 28.89 19.14
N ASP A 155 -22.38 28.27 17.99
CA ASP A 155 -23.65 28.48 17.26
C ASP A 155 -24.69 27.43 17.69
N SER A 156 -25.79 27.90 18.29
CA SER A 156 -26.89 27.03 18.74
C SER A 156 -27.56 26.24 17.62
N ASN A 157 -27.39 26.66 16.35
CA ASN A 157 -27.97 25.98 15.19
C ASN A 157 -27.09 24.84 14.63
N PHE A 158 -25.85 24.70 15.09
CA PHE A 158 -24.94 23.66 14.62
C PHE A 158 -24.97 22.42 15.52
N MET A 159 -25.79 21.42 15.16
CA MET A 159 -25.97 20.22 15.99
C MET A 159 -25.72 18.90 15.22
N PRO A 160 -24.48 18.37 15.23
CA PRO A 160 -24.18 17.05 14.69
C PRO A 160 -24.53 15.95 15.71
N GLY A 161 -25.78 15.51 15.74
CA GLY A 161 -26.21 14.36 16.56
C GLY A 161 -26.31 14.63 18.08
N ASP A 162 -26.46 13.55 18.86
CA ASP A 162 -26.57 13.59 20.33
C ASP A 162 -25.18 13.43 20.96
N LEU A 163 -24.61 14.54 21.47
CA LEU A 163 -23.25 14.63 22.02
C LEU A 163 -23.24 15.28 23.43
N PRO A 164 -23.89 14.67 24.43
CA PRO A 164 -24.11 15.28 25.73
C PRO A 164 -22.81 15.51 26.52
N GLN A 165 -21.82 14.62 26.43
CA GLN A 165 -20.56 14.77 27.17
C GLN A 165 -19.67 15.82 26.55
N VAL A 166 -19.54 15.84 25.22
CA VAL A 166 -18.81 16.88 24.50
C VAL A 166 -19.39 18.25 24.80
N ARG A 167 -20.72 18.40 24.82
CA ARG A 167 -21.36 19.69 25.17
C ARG A 167 -21.01 20.15 26.58
N ARG A 168 -21.17 19.26 27.58
CA ARG A 168 -20.85 19.59 28.98
C ARG A 168 -19.37 19.96 29.17
N TRP A 169 -18.47 19.21 28.53
CA TRP A 169 -17.03 19.51 28.55
C TRP A 169 -16.73 20.85 27.88
N PHE A 170 -17.31 21.11 26.69
CA PHE A 170 -17.10 22.33 25.95
C PHE A 170 -17.60 23.57 26.71
N GLU A 171 -18.78 23.49 27.31
CA GLU A 171 -19.34 24.54 28.17
C GLU A 171 -18.43 24.78 29.38
N ARG A 172 -17.96 23.72 30.05
CA ARG A 172 -17.07 23.82 31.21
C ARG A 172 -15.74 24.51 30.87
N VAL A 173 -15.08 24.13 29.78
CA VAL A 173 -13.83 24.80 29.33
C VAL A 173 -14.11 26.23 28.87
N GLY A 174 -15.29 26.49 28.29
CA GLY A 174 -15.74 27.82 27.87
C GLY A 174 -16.07 28.79 29.02
N LEU A 175 -16.22 28.30 30.26
CA LEU A 175 -16.39 29.15 31.45
C LEU A 175 -15.08 29.79 31.92
N LEU A 176 -13.92 29.33 31.43
CA LEU A 176 -12.64 29.92 31.78
C LEU A 176 -12.53 31.35 31.22
N GLU A 177 -12.15 32.31 32.06
CA GLU A 177 -11.97 33.71 31.66
C GLU A 177 -10.99 33.84 30.48
N ALA A 178 -9.92 33.03 30.47
CA ALA A 178 -8.95 32.97 29.39
C ALA A 178 -9.59 32.60 28.03
N CYS A 179 -10.49 31.61 28.04
CA CYS A 179 -11.21 31.13 26.85
C CYS A 179 -12.19 32.20 26.33
N GLN A 180 -12.99 32.79 27.23
CA GLN A 180 -13.95 33.84 26.89
C GLN A 180 -13.26 35.09 26.32
N ALA A 181 -12.19 35.53 26.98
CA ALA A 181 -11.46 36.70 26.56
C ALA A 181 -10.70 36.46 25.24
N ALA A 182 -10.21 35.24 24.98
CA ALA A 182 -9.56 34.89 23.72
C ALA A 182 -10.55 34.84 22.55
N SER A 183 -11.72 34.22 22.73
CA SER A 183 -12.71 34.11 21.67
C SER A 183 -13.33 35.46 21.31
N GLN A 184 -13.58 36.33 22.30
CA GLN A 184 -14.03 37.72 22.08
C GLN A 184 -12.99 38.55 21.33
N THR A 185 -11.70 38.31 21.55
CA THR A 185 -10.62 39.08 20.89
C THR A 185 -10.51 38.75 19.39
N VAL A 186 -10.81 37.50 18.99
CA VAL A 186 -10.53 37.01 17.62
C VAL A 186 -11.79 36.83 16.77
N ILE A 187 -12.87 36.34 17.37
CA ILE A 187 -14.09 35.87 16.66
C ILE A 187 -15.32 36.58 17.25
N ASN A 188 -15.24 37.91 17.40
CA ASN A 188 -16.26 38.74 18.06
C ASN A 188 -17.63 38.77 17.32
N GLY A 189 -18.36 37.66 17.28
CA GLY A 189 -19.73 37.51 16.77
C GLY A 189 -19.99 37.89 15.30
N LYS A 190 -18.99 38.44 14.60
CA LYS A 190 -19.07 38.90 13.22
C LYS A 190 -18.37 37.88 12.32
N GLY A 191 -19.13 36.95 11.77
CA GLY A 191 -18.64 35.95 10.81
C GLY A 191 -17.94 36.53 9.56
N ALA A 192 -17.96 37.85 9.36
CA ALA A 192 -17.26 38.55 8.29
C ALA A 192 -15.73 38.40 8.36
N ALA A 193 -15.10 38.56 9.52
CA ALA A 193 -13.64 38.44 9.64
C ALA A 193 -13.17 36.99 9.43
N LEU A 194 -13.90 36.02 9.97
CA LEU A 194 -13.67 34.59 9.71
C LEU A 194 -13.87 34.24 8.23
N LYS A 195 -14.88 34.81 7.58
CA LYS A 195 -15.12 34.65 6.14
C LYS A 195 -13.96 35.21 5.32
N THR A 196 -13.47 36.41 5.66
CA THR A 196 -12.31 37.03 5.00
C THR A 196 -11.05 36.20 5.18
N PHE A 197 -10.79 35.68 6.39
CA PHE A 197 -9.70 34.75 6.64
C PHE A 197 -9.82 33.49 5.76
N LEU A 198 -10.98 32.83 5.77
CA LEU A 198 -11.21 31.58 5.02
C LEU A 198 -11.12 31.78 3.50
N GLN A 199 -11.49 32.95 2.96
CA GLN A 199 -11.34 33.28 1.54
C GLN A 199 -9.87 33.36 1.10
N LYS A 200 -8.96 33.69 2.03
CA LYS A 200 -7.52 33.74 1.79
C LYS A 200 -6.82 32.39 2.04
N GLN A 201 -7.55 31.39 2.56
CA GLN A 201 -7.02 30.04 2.78
C GLN A 201 -7.25 29.13 1.57
N PRO A 202 -6.40 28.12 1.35
CA PRO A 202 -6.62 27.12 0.31
C PRO A 202 -7.97 26.42 0.50
N VAL A 203 -8.63 26.07 -0.61
CA VAL A 203 -9.89 25.31 -0.58
C VAL A 203 -9.60 23.91 -0.01
N PRO A 204 -10.27 23.48 1.08
CA PRO A 204 -10.12 22.14 1.61
C PRO A 204 -10.62 21.11 0.57
N HIS A 205 -9.78 20.15 0.23
CA HIS A 205 -10.16 19.10 -0.70
C HIS A 205 -11.23 18.20 -0.06
N SER A 206 -12.34 18.01 -0.77
CA SER A 206 -13.47 17.19 -0.32
C SER A 206 -13.11 15.70 -0.32
N GLN A 207 -12.53 15.21 0.78
CA GLN A 207 -12.39 13.78 1.03
C GLN A 207 -13.48 13.33 2.01
N ARG A 208 -14.56 12.72 1.51
CA ARG A 208 -15.36 11.80 2.35
C ARG A 208 -14.55 10.52 2.49
N ARG A 209 -14.00 10.30 3.68
CA ARG A 209 -13.28 9.07 4.07
C ARG A 209 -14.23 7.88 4.19
N ASP A 210 -14.25 7.02 3.18
CA ASP A 210 -14.03 5.59 3.44
C ASP A 210 -12.56 5.42 3.86
N PRO A 211 -12.16 4.35 4.59
CA PRO A 211 -10.81 4.21 5.13
C PRO A 211 -9.80 4.05 3.98
N GLN A 212 -9.36 5.20 3.49
CA GLN A 212 -8.24 5.37 2.59
C GLN A 212 -7.40 6.57 3.05
N PRO A 213 -6.09 6.49 2.81
CA PRO A 213 -5.11 6.92 3.79
C PRO A 213 -4.15 7.98 3.23
N CYS A 214 -3.47 8.65 4.16
CA CYS A 214 -2.77 9.93 3.98
C CYS A 214 -1.84 9.96 2.75
N ASN A 215 -2.34 10.50 1.63
CA ASN A 215 -1.54 11.04 0.56
C ASN A 215 -1.52 12.56 0.74
N GLN A 216 -0.47 13.11 1.38
CA GLN A 216 -0.07 14.48 1.05
C GLN A 216 0.93 14.42 -0.10
N ALA A 217 0.34 14.29 -1.29
CA ALA A 217 0.88 14.79 -2.54
C ALA A 217 -0.34 15.26 -3.35
N GLU A 218 -1.09 16.22 -2.79
CA GLU A 218 -2.01 17.01 -3.59
C GLU A 218 -1.20 18.13 -4.22
N GLY A 219 -1.29 18.22 -5.54
CA GLY A 219 -0.55 19.15 -6.37
C GLY A 219 -0.87 20.60 -6.00
N GLU A 220 0.15 21.32 -5.58
CA GLU A 220 0.27 22.70 -5.99
C GLU A 220 0.98 22.70 -7.34
N ASP A 221 0.20 22.84 -8.41
CA ASP A 221 0.68 23.19 -9.75
C ASP A 221 1.14 24.66 -9.75
N GLY A 222 2.00 25.01 -8.80
CA GLY A 222 2.83 26.20 -8.86
C GLY A 222 4.08 25.79 -9.64
N GLU A 223 4.18 26.23 -10.89
CA GLU A 223 5.40 26.08 -11.69
C GLU A 223 6.60 26.50 -10.83
N ARG A 224 7.44 25.53 -10.44
CA ARG A 224 8.69 25.82 -9.74
C ARG A 224 9.52 26.66 -10.70
N VAL A 225 9.66 27.95 -10.38
CA VAL A 225 10.51 28.85 -11.15
C VAL A 225 11.96 28.41 -10.94
N MET A 226 12.56 27.85 -11.98
CA MET A 226 13.97 27.47 -11.99
C MET A 226 14.83 28.73 -11.89
N THR A 227 15.88 28.72 -11.07
CA THR A 227 16.82 29.86 -11.05
C THR A 227 17.64 29.87 -12.34
N GLU A 228 18.13 31.04 -12.75
CA GLU A 228 18.95 31.16 -13.96
C GLU A 228 20.24 30.32 -13.86
N GLU A 229 20.79 30.20 -12.66
CA GLU A 229 21.94 29.36 -12.35
C GLU A 229 21.64 27.87 -12.59
N GLU A 230 20.47 27.38 -12.15
CA GLU A 230 20.03 26.00 -12.39
C GLU A 230 19.84 25.72 -13.89
N VAL A 231 19.28 26.69 -14.62
CA VAL A 231 19.06 26.60 -16.07
C VAL A 231 20.39 26.56 -16.82
N GLN A 232 21.34 27.42 -16.43
CA GLN A 232 22.66 27.47 -17.03
C GLN A 232 23.46 26.18 -16.77
N ALA A 233 23.44 25.67 -15.53
CA ALA A 233 24.11 24.42 -15.17
C ALA A 233 23.54 23.20 -15.92
N ALA A 234 22.21 23.11 -16.05
CA ALA A 234 21.56 22.04 -16.80
C ALA A 234 21.91 22.09 -18.29
N THR A 235 21.93 23.30 -18.87
CA THR A 235 22.31 23.51 -20.28
C THR A 235 23.77 23.14 -20.55
N GLN A 236 24.67 23.49 -19.64
CA GLN A 236 26.08 23.09 -19.74
C GLN A 236 26.23 21.57 -19.70
N THR A 237 25.50 20.90 -18.80
CA THR A 237 25.51 19.43 -18.69
C THR A 237 24.98 18.76 -19.96
N TRP A 238 23.88 19.28 -20.52
CA TRP A 238 23.32 18.81 -21.78
C TRP A 238 24.32 18.93 -22.94
N ASN A 239 25.00 20.08 -23.06
CA ASN A 239 25.92 20.37 -24.15
C ASN A 239 27.22 19.55 -24.09
N ARG A 240 27.61 19.01 -22.93
CA ARG A 240 28.76 18.08 -22.83
C ARG A 240 28.51 16.79 -23.61
N GLY A 241 27.24 16.39 -23.81
CA GLY A 241 26.90 15.18 -24.55
C GLY A 241 27.41 13.90 -23.88
N LEU A 242 27.77 12.91 -24.69
CA LEU A 242 28.11 11.55 -24.23
C LEU A 242 29.61 11.32 -23.97
N THR A 243 30.46 12.36 -24.06
CA THR A 243 31.94 12.21 -24.03
C THR A 243 32.49 11.61 -22.74
N ASP A 244 31.76 11.73 -21.63
CA ASP A 244 32.18 11.26 -20.30
C ASP A 244 31.35 10.06 -19.79
N CYS A 245 30.56 9.39 -20.65
CA CYS A 245 29.69 8.30 -20.21
C CYS A 245 30.48 6.97 -20.13
N PRO A 246 30.68 6.38 -18.93
CA PRO A 246 31.40 5.12 -18.80
C PRO A 246 30.65 4.01 -19.54
N SER A 247 31.38 3.13 -20.23
CA SER A 247 30.79 1.97 -20.89
C SER A 247 30.07 1.08 -19.86
N PRO A 248 28.87 0.55 -20.17
CA PRO A 248 28.17 -0.35 -19.26
C PRO A 248 29.06 -1.53 -18.89
N ALA A 249 29.25 -1.75 -17.58
CA ALA A 249 29.95 -2.94 -17.11
C ALA A 249 29.13 -4.19 -17.52
N LYS A 250 29.80 -5.20 -18.08
CA LYS A 250 29.16 -6.48 -18.38
C LYS A 250 28.82 -7.20 -17.06
N ARG A 251 27.62 -7.77 -16.99
CA ARG A 251 27.19 -8.62 -15.87
C ARG A 251 27.83 -10.00 -16.05
N GLU A 252 28.90 -10.25 -15.31
CA GLU A 252 29.61 -11.53 -15.32
C GLU A 252 29.24 -12.34 -14.08
N HIS A 253 28.86 -13.60 -14.28
CA HIS A 253 28.48 -14.51 -13.20
C HIS A 253 29.67 -15.47 -12.89
N PRO A 254 29.94 -15.79 -11.61
CA PRO A 254 29.24 -15.29 -10.44
C PRO A 254 29.65 -13.86 -10.08
N ILE A 255 28.66 -13.04 -9.74
CA ILE A 255 28.85 -11.69 -9.23
C ILE A 255 29.37 -11.79 -7.78
N LEU A 256 30.54 -11.21 -7.52
CA LEU A 256 31.19 -11.17 -6.22
C LEU A 256 31.41 -9.72 -5.78
N PRO A 257 31.49 -9.42 -4.47
CA PRO A 257 31.79 -8.08 -3.97
C PRO A 257 33.15 -7.59 -4.49
N GLN A 258 33.21 -6.30 -4.81
CA GLN A 258 34.39 -5.61 -5.32
C GLN A 258 34.78 -4.52 -4.33
N GLU A 259 36.05 -4.52 -3.92
CA GLU A 259 36.58 -3.52 -3.00
C GLU A 259 36.54 -2.12 -3.61
N GLY A 260 36.23 -1.11 -2.78
CA GLY A 260 36.08 0.28 -3.22
C GLY A 260 34.82 0.57 -4.04
N LYS A 261 33.97 -0.43 -4.32
CA LYS A 261 32.65 -0.24 -4.93
C LYS A 261 31.54 -0.50 -3.92
N ARG A 262 30.38 0.09 -4.17
CA ARG A 262 29.15 -0.22 -3.42
C ARG A 262 28.65 -1.61 -3.84
N ASN A 263 28.66 -2.56 -2.91
CA ASN A 263 28.17 -3.92 -3.11
C ASN A 263 26.83 -4.08 -2.42
N VAL A 264 25.78 -4.38 -3.17
CA VAL A 264 24.41 -4.47 -2.65
C VAL A 264 23.89 -5.87 -2.87
N LEU A 265 23.57 -6.55 -1.76
CA LEU A 265 22.89 -7.83 -1.75
C LEU A 265 21.39 -7.57 -1.58
N ILE A 266 20.59 -8.05 -2.51
CA ILE A 266 19.13 -7.96 -2.44
C ILE A 266 18.58 -9.36 -2.26
N THR A 267 17.68 -9.50 -1.29
CA THR A 267 16.78 -10.65 -1.23
C THR A 267 15.33 -10.22 -1.28
N SER A 268 14.51 -11.10 -1.84
CA SER A 268 13.06 -11.04 -1.70
C SER A 268 12.60 -12.19 -0.84
N ALA A 269 11.59 -11.97 0.00
CA ALA A 269 11.01 -13.01 0.84
C ALA A 269 10.70 -14.28 0.02
N LEU A 270 11.18 -15.42 0.51
CA LEU A 270 11.00 -16.69 -0.16
C LEU A 270 9.51 -17.06 -0.18
N PRO A 271 8.85 -17.12 -1.36
CA PRO A 271 7.48 -17.60 -1.44
C PRO A 271 7.36 -19.06 -0.99
N TYR A 272 6.34 -19.35 -0.18
CA TYR A 272 5.91 -20.72 0.11
C TYR A 272 5.52 -21.45 -1.18
N VAL A 273 6.20 -22.55 -1.46
CA VAL A 273 6.08 -23.29 -2.73
C VAL A 273 4.69 -23.89 -2.93
N ASN A 274 3.97 -24.22 -1.86
CA ASN A 274 2.73 -24.98 -1.93
C ASN A 274 1.52 -24.16 -2.44
N ASN A 275 1.70 -22.88 -2.74
CA ASN A 275 0.65 -21.97 -3.21
C ASN A 275 1.09 -21.19 -4.44
N VAL A 276 0.17 -21.04 -5.41
CA VAL A 276 0.41 -20.12 -6.53
C VAL A 276 0.40 -18.69 -5.99
N PRO A 277 1.42 -17.85 -6.30
CA PRO A 277 1.47 -16.48 -5.82
C PRO A 277 0.40 -15.63 -6.51
N HIS A 278 -0.30 -14.80 -5.75
CA HIS A 278 -1.21 -13.78 -6.29
C HIS A 278 -0.50 -12.43 -6.46
N LEU A 279 -1.16 -11.46 -7.09
CA LEU A 279 -0.57 -10.15 -7.37
C LEU A 279 -0.05 -9.44 -6.10
N GLY A 280 -0.71 -9.67 -4.96
CA GLY A 280 -0.27 -9.15 -3.66
C GLY A 280 1.09 -9.70 -3.21
N ASN A 281 1.35 -11.00 -3.39
CA ASN A 281 2.68 -11.56 -3.10
C ASN A 281 3.73 -11.00 -4.06
N ILE A 282 3.36 -10.82 -5.34
CA ILE A 282 4.28 -10.31 -6.36
C ILE A 282 4.70 -8.88 -6.05
N ILE A 283 3.75 -7.97 -5.80
CA ILE A 283 4.06 -6.55 -5.54
C ILE A 283 4.77 -6.35 -4.21
N GLY A 284 4.40 -7.09 -3.16
CA GLY A 284 4.98 -6.90 -1.82
C GLY A 284 6.43 -7.37 -1.72
N CYS A 285 6.83 -8.32 -2.57
CA CYS A 285 8.14 -8.97 -2.49
C CYS A 285 8.92 -8.79 -3.80
N VAL A 286 8.74 -9.73 -4.75
CA VAL A 286 9.66 -9.92 -5.88
C VAL A 286 9.67 -8.76 -6.87
N LEU A 287 8.53 -8.12 -7.14
CA LEU A 287 8.43 -7.00 -8.09
C LEU A 287 9.02 -5.72 -7.49
N SER A 288 8.83 -5.47 -6.19
CA SER A 288 9.46 -4.34 -5.51
C SER A 288 11.00 -4.48 -5.50
N ALA A 289 11.50 -5.68 -5.19
CA ALA A 289 12.93 -5.98 -5.20
C ALA A 289 13.54 -5.84 -6.59
N ASP A 290 12.84 -6.29 -7.64
CA ASP A 290 13.29 -6.20 -9.03
C ASP A 290 13.48 -4.76 -9.50
N VAL A 291 12.55 -3.86 -9.16
CA VAL A 291 12.67 -2.43 -9.50
C VAL A 291 13.95 -1.85 -8.90
N PHE A 292 14.21 -2.12 -7.61
CA PHE A 292 15.40 -1.61 -6.95
C PHE A 292 16.69 -2.25 -7.48
N ALA A 293 16.67 -3.56 -7.78
CA ALA A 293 17.80 -4.26 -8.40
C ALA A 293 18.16 -3.66 -9.77
N ARG A 294 17.16 -3.44 -10.63
CA ARG A 294 17.34 -2.82 -11.94
C ARG A 294 17.85 -1.38 -11.84
N TYR A 295 17.31 -0.60 -10.91
CA TYR A 295 17.79 0.75 -10.63
C TYR A 295 19.25 0.76 -10.17
N GLY A 296 19.64 -0.09 -9.22
CA GLY A 296 21.02 -0.19 -8.74
C GLY A 296 22.00 -0.59 -9.85
N ARG A 297 21.58 -1.48 -10.77
CA ARG A 297 22.36 -1.81 -11.97
C ARG A 297 22.54 -0.58 -12.88
N LEU A 298 21.50 0.23 -13.10
CA LEU A 298 21.62 1.50 -13.85
C LEU A 298 22.53 2.52 -13.17
N ARG A 299 22.60 2.50 -11.84
CA ARG A 299 23.54 3.32 -11.05
C ARG A 299 24.98 2.80 -11.07
N GLY A 300 25.23 1.64 -11.68
CA GLY A 300 26.55 1.03 -11.74
C GLY A 300 27.00 0.36 -10.44
N TRP A 301 26.08 0.08 -9.51
CA TRP A 301 26.39 -0.64 -8.28
C TRP A 301 26.64 -2.12 -8.57
N ASN A 302 27.42 -2.77 -7.72
CA ASN A 302 27.64 -4.20 -7.81
C ASN A 302 26.48 -4.92 -7.10
N MET A 303 25.53 -5.43 -7.88
CA MET A 303 24.26 -5.95 -7.38
C MET A 303 24.22 -7.47 -7.46
N LEU A 304 23.84 -8.14 -6.38
CA LEU A 304 23.43 -9.54 -6.40
C LEU A 304 21.98 -9.65 -5.90
N PHE A 305 21.05 -10.07 -6.75
CA PHE A 305 19.64 -10.25 -6.42
C PHE A 305 19.25 -11.74 -6.42
N VAL A 306 19.01 -12.29 -5.22
CA VAL A 306 18.66 -13.70 -5.04
C VAL A 306 17.28 -13.88 -4.41
N CYS A 307 16.59 -14.95 -4.79
CA CYS A 307 15.35 -15.41 -4.18
C CYS A 307 15.22 -16.92 -4.43
N GLY A 308 14.14 -17.53 -3.98
CA GLY A 308 13.87 -18.95 -4.19
C GLY A 308 12.58 -19.38 -3.52
N THR A 309 12.27 -20.66 -3.57
CA THR A 309 11.07 -21.21 -2.92
C THR A 309 11.36 -21.72 -1.51
N ASP A 310 10.50 -21.34 -0.56
CA ASP A 310 10.42 -21.98 0.76
C ASP A 310 9.57 -23.26 0.64
N GLU A 311 10.18 -24.39 0.93
CA GLU A 311 9.66 -25.70 0.54
C GLU A 311 9.36 -26.63 1.71
N TYR A 312 9.86 -26.31 2.91
CA TYR A 312 9.69 -27.16 4.08
C TYR A 312 8.42 -26.87 4.87
N GLY A 313 8.11 -27.78 5.82
CA GLY A 313 7.05 -27.59 6.79
C GLY A 313 5.75 -28.33 6.47
N THR A 314 4.83 -28.29 7.44
CA THR A 314 3.60 -29.10 7.45
C THR A 314 2.65 -28.77 6.30
N ALA A 315 2.66 -27.52 5.81
CA ALA A 315 1.79 -27.09 4.73
C ALA A 315 2.13 -27.80 3.41
N THR A 316 3.41 -28.06 3.16
CA THR A 316 3.88 -28.85 2.01
C THR A 316 3.46 -30.31 2.14
N GLU A 317 3.67 -30.96 3.29
CA GLU A 317 3.26 -32.36 3.51
C GLU A 317 1.74 -32.55 3.31
N ASN A 318 0.93 -31.60 3.80
CA ASN A 318 -0.51 -31.64 3.63
C ASN A 318 -0.91 -31.51 2.17
N LYS A 319 -0.33 -30.53 1.46
CA LYS A 319 -0.64 -30.29 0.05
C LYS A 319 -0.19 -31.45 -0.84
N ALA A 320 0.98 -32.04 -0.55
CA ALA A 320 1.46 -33.27 -1.16
C ALA A 320 0.44 -34.40 -1.02
N ARG A 321 -0.06 -34.62 0.20
CA ARG A 321 -1.08 -35.64 0.47
C ARG A 321 -2.42 -35.37 -0.24
N GLU A 322 -2.86 -34.11 -0.27
CA GLU A 322 -4.08 -33.72 -1.00
C GLU A 322 -3.98 -34.00 -2.51
N GLU A 323 -2.79 -33.85 -3.09
CA GLU A 323 -2.55 -34.09 -4.52
C GLU A 323 -2.04 -35.51 -4.83
N GLY A 324 -1.89 -36.38 -3.81
CA GLY A 324 -1.38 -37.74 -3.99
C GLY A 324 0.09 -37.80 -4.42
N LEU A 325 0.90 -36.80 -4.04
CA LEU A 325 2.32 -36.67 -4.38
C LEU A 325 3.20 -36.78 -3.13
N SER A 326 4.50 -37.03 -3.31
CA SER A 326 5.49 -36.81 -2.25
C SER A 326 5.75 -35.31 -2.03
N PRO A 327 6.24 -34.91 -0.83
CA PRO A 327 6.67 -33.54 -0.58
C PRO A 327 7.69 -33.01 -1.61
N ARG A 328 8.62 -33.85 -2.08
CA ARG A 328 9.60 -33.44 -3.10
C ARG A 328 8.94 -33.15 -4.44
N GLU A 329 8.07 -34.05 -4.92
CA GLU A 329 7.39 -33.89 -6.21
C GLU A 329 6.50 -32.65 -6.24
N ILE A 330 5.79 -32.34 -5.14
CA ILE A 330 4.98 -31.13 -5.10
C ILE A 330 5.84 -29.86 -5.09
N CYS A 331 6.96 -29.86 -4.37
CA CYS A 331 7.91 -28.77 -4.39
C CYS A 331 8.49 -28.57 -5.79
N ASP A 332 8.88 -29.64 -6.48
CA ASP A 332 9.43 -29.60 -7.84
C ASP A 332 8.41 -29.01 -8.84
N LYS A 333 7.16 -29.48 -8.75
CA LYS A 333 6.04 -28.98 -9.56
C LYS A 333 5.84 -27.47 -9.37
N TYR A 334 5.71 -27.02 -8.12
CA TYR A 334 5.38 -25.63 -7.86
C TYR A 334 6.57 -24.69 -7.96
N HIS A 335 7.80 -25.13 -7.70
CA HIS A 335 9.00 -24.34 -7.99
C HIS A 335 9.07 -23.95 -9.47
N ALA A 336 8.72 -24.87 -10.38
CA ALA A 336 8.60 -24.59 -11.80
C ALA A 336 7.47 -23.57 -12.10
N VAL A 337 6.32 -23.67 -11.42
CA VAL A 337 5.22 -22.70 -11.53
C VAL A 337 5.67 -21.30 -11.10
N HIS A 338 6.30 -21.16 -9.94
CA HIS A 338 6.83 -19.88 -9.46
C HIS A 338 7.85 -19.29 -10.45
N SER A 339 8.80 -20.11 -10.89
CA SER A 339 9.82 -19.71 -11.87
C SER A 339 9.20 -19.20 -13.18
N ALA A 340 8.18 -19.88 -13.69
CA ALA A 340 7.48 -19.48 -14.91
C ALA A 340 6.72 -18.16 -14.73
N ILE A 341 6.04 -17.97 -13.60
CA ILE A 341 5.32 -16.73 -13.26
C ILE A 341 6.30 -15.57 -13.18
N TYR A 342 7.39 -15.70 -12.41
CA TYR A 342 8.34 -14.61 -12.22
C TYR A 342 9.10 -14.28 -13.50
N LYS A 343 9.40 -15.27 -14.35
CA LYS A 343 9.93 -15.04 -15.70
C LYS A 343 8.96 -14.24 -16.56
N TRP A 344 7.66 -14.55 -16.54
CA TRP A 344 6.65 -13.81 -17.30
C TRP A 344 6.48 -12.38 -16.80
N PHE A 345 6.51 -12.17 -15.48
CA PHE A 345 6.56 -10.83 -14.85
C PHE A 345 7.91 -10.11 -15.04
N GLN A 346 8.86 -10.72 -15.74
CA GLN A 346 10.18 -10.18 -16.03
C GLN A 346 10.98 -9.81 -14.77
N ILE A 347 10.91 -10.65 -13.74
CA ILE A 347 11.76 -10.51 -12.56
C ILE A 347 13.17 -10.99 -12.90
N ASP A 348 14.16 -10.12 -12.78
CA ASP A 348 15.55 -10.34 -13.20
C ASP A 348 16.43 -10.71 -12.00
N PHE A 349 16.14 -11.88 -11.42
CA PHE A 349 17.01 -12.51 -10.43
C PHE A 349 18.38 -12.83 -11.03
N ASP A 350 19.44 -12.67 -10.25
CA ASP A 350 20.75 -13.26 -10.55
C ASP A 350 20.72 -14.78 -10.37
N PHE A 351 19.97 -15.24 -9.35
CA PHE A 351 19.74 -16.66 -9.11
C PHE A 351 18.41 -16.88 -8.38
N PHE A 352 17.60 -17.82 -8.87
CA PHE A 352 16.34 -18.24 -8.23
C PHE A 352 16.48 -19.70 -7.76
N GLY A 353 16.74 -19.89 -6.47
CA GLY A 353 17.07 -21.18 -5.88
C GLY A 353 15.94 -21.84 -5.09
N ARG A 354 16.32 -22.74 -4.18
CA ARG A 354 15.42 -23.61 -3.41
C ARG A 354 15.99 -23.87 -2.02
N THR A 355 15.12 -24.05 -1.04
CA THR A 355 15.52 -24.42 0.33
C THR A 355 15.80 -25.92 0.48
N THR A 356 15.30 -26.80 -0.39
CA THR A 356 15.52 -28.26 -0.30
C THR A 356 16.84 -28.73 -0.94
N THR A 357 17.97 -28.25 -0.42
CA THR A 357 19.32 -28.55 -0.93
C THR A 357 20.28 -29.04 0.17
N SER A 358 21.38 -29.68 -0.23
CA SER A 358 22.44 -30.09 0.70
C SER A 358 23.06 -28.88 1.41
N GLN A 359 23.29 -27.79 0.67
CA GLN A 359 23.81 -26.53 1.21
C GLN A 359 22.91 -25.94 2.31
N GLN A 360 21.59 -26.05 2.17
CA GLN A 360 20.66 -25.66 3.24
C GLN A 360 20.92 -26.47 4.51
N THR A 361 21.05 -27.78 4.37
CA THR A 361 21.26 -28.67 5.51
C THR A 361 22.58 -28.35 6.20
N GLU A 362 23.66 -28.22 5.43
CA GLU A 362 24.99 -27.92 5.95
C GLU A 362 25.03 -26.59 6.70
N ILE A 363 24.56 -25.50 6.07
CA ILE A 363 24.63 -24.15 6.66
C ILE A 363 23.69 -24.01 7.86
N ALA A 364 22.48 -24.58 7.80
CA ALA A 364 21.56 -24.53 8.94
C ALA A 364 22.10 -25.34 10.14
N GLN A 365 22.76 -26.47 9.88
CA GLN A 365 23.40 -27.27 10.93
C GLN A 365 24.64 -26.58 11.52
N ASP A 366 25.45 -25.89 10.71
CA ASP A 366 26.58 -25.07 11.19
C ASP A 366 26.10 -23.94 12.13
N ILE A 367 25.09 -23.17 11.72
CA ILE A 367 24.50 -22.12 12.56
C ILE A 367 23.93 -22.71 13.86
N PHE A 368 23.23 -23.84 13.77
CA PHE A 368 22.72 -24.55 14.94
C PHE A 368 23.84 -24.93 15.92
N TRP A 369 24.92 -25.55 15.44
CA TRP A 369 26.01 -25.99 16.31
C TRP A 369 26.71 -24.82 16.99
N ARG A 370 26.91 -23.70 16.27
CA ARG A 370 27.49 -22.49 16.84
C ARG A 370 26.63 -21.90 17.96
N LEU A 371 25.32 -21.87 17.78
CA LEU A 371 24.35 -21.44 18.80
C LEU A 371 24.32 -22.38 20.00
N HIS A 372 24.38 -23.70 19.74
CA HIS A 372 24.40 -24.73 20.76
C HIS A 372 25.64 -24.62 21.65
N GLU A 373 26.84 -24.58 21.05
CA GLU A 373 28.13 -24.47 21.76
C GLU A 373 28.25 -23.21 22.61
N ARG A 374 27.53 -22.13 22.23
CA ARG A 374 27.51 -20.85 22.93
C ARG A 374 26.38 -20.72 23.97
N GLY A 375 25.59 -21.78 24.17
CA GLY A 375 24.55 -21.79 25.21
C GLY A 375 23.33 -20.90 24.89
N PHE A 376 23.06 -20.66 23.60
CA PHE A 376 21.87 -19.93 23.12
C PHE A 376 20.68 -20.84 22.81
N LEU A 377 20.81 -22.15 23.04
CA LEU A 377 19.72 -23.10 22.88
C LEU A 377 19.30 -23.68 24.23
N ILE A 378 17.99 -23.82 24.43
CA ILE A 378 17.39 -24.44 25.61
C ILE A 378 16.61 -25.67 25.16
N GLU A 379 16.60 -26.71 25.98
CA GLU A 379 15.75 -27.89 25.81
C GLU A 379 14.56 -27.81 26.75
N ASP A 380 13.36 -28.10 26.25
CA ASP A 380 12.14 -28.21 27.06
C ASP A 380 11.21 -29.30 26.51
N MET A 381 10.31 -29.80 27.38
CA MET A 381 9.31 -30.81 27.04
C MET A 381 7.98 -30.14 26.72
N VAL A 382 7.42 -30.41 25.54
CA VAL A 382 6.11 -29.92 25.13
C VAL A 382 5.13 -31.08 25.12
N GLU A 383 4.00 -30.93 25.82
CA GLU A 383 2.90 -31.87 25.74
C GLU A 383 2.09 -31.64 24.46
N GLN A 384 1.96 -32.69 23.66
CA GLN A 384 1.25 -32.64 22.39
C GLN A 384 0.36 -33.86 22.21
N LEU A 385 -0.74 -33.68 21.49
CA LEU A 385 -1.60 -34.79 21.09
C LEU A 385 -0.94 -35.60 19.97
N CYS A 386 -0.80 -36.90 20.19
CA CYS A 386 -0.21 -37.86 19.26
C CYS A 386 -1.29 -38.85 18.80
N CYS A 387 -1.51 -38.94 17.49
CA CYS A 387 -2.39 -39.94 16.92
C CYS A 387 -1.59 -41.22 16.66
N GLN A 388 -1.90 -42.30 17.38
CA GLN A 388 -1.23 -43.59 17.22
C GLN A 388 -1.54 -44.25 15.87
N SER A 389 -2.74 -44.05 15.33
CA SER A 389 -3.10 -44.60 14.02
C SER A 389 -2.34 -43.89 12.88
N CYS A 390 -2.26 -42.54 12.93
CA CYS A 390 -1.49 -41.77 11.96
C CYS A 390 0.02 -41.69 12.26
N GLN A 391 0.48 -42.29 13.37
CA GLN A 391 1.88 -42.28 13.84
C GLN A 391 2.53 -40.89 13.81
N ARG A 392 1.79 -39.86 14.26
CA ARG A 392 2.26 -38.47 14.24
C ARG A 392 1.66 -37.61 15.34
N PHE A 393 2.38 -36.56 15.71
CA PHE A 393 1.83 -35.47 16.51
C PHE A 393 0.84 -34.65 15.68
N LEU A 394 -0.22 -34.18 16.32
CA LEU A 394 -1.30 -33.42 15.70
C LEU A 394 -1.12 -31.94 15.99
N ALA A 395 -1.06 -31.14 14.93
CA ALA A 395 -1.26 -29.70 15.06
C ALA A 395 -2.72 -29.40 15.44
N ASP A 396 -2.97 -28.28 16.09
CA ASP A 396 -4.29 -27.85 16.59
C ASP A 396 -5.41 -27.96 15.55
N ARG A 397 -5.13 -27.61 14.30
CA ARG A 397 -6.07 -27.71 13.16
C ARG A 397 -6.53 -29.14 12.83
N PHE A 398 -5.78 -30.15 13.27
CA PHE A 398 -6.09 -31.58 13.09
C PHE A 398 -6.70 -32.22 14.33
N VAL A 399 -6.99 -31.41 15.35
CA VAL A 399 -7.65 -31.83 16.57
C VAL A 399 -9.01 -31.15 16.64
N GLU A 400 -10.04 -31.95 16.85
CA GLU A 400 -11.37 -31.49 17.27
C GLU A 400 -11.72 -32.16 18.59
N GLY A 401 -12.58 -31.55 19.39
CA GLY A 401 -13.06 -32.14 20.63
C GLY A 401 -14.04 -31.25 21.36
N VAL A 402 -14.45 -31.70 22.54
CA VAL A 402 -15.40 -30.98 23.37
C VAL A 402 -14.68 -29.84 24.12
N CYS A 403 -15.17 -28.61 23.97
CA CYS A 403 -14.64 -27.43 24.65
C CYS A 403 -14.71 -27.61 26.18
N PRO A 404 -13.58 -27.43 26.91
CA PRO A 404 -13.58 -27.58 28.36
C PRO A 404 -14.44 -26.54 29.09
N HIS A 405 -14.72 -25.40 28.46
CA HIS A 405 -15.41 -24.27 29.07
C HIS A 405 -16.92 -24.21 28.77
N CYS A 406 -17.33 -24.37 27.51
CA CYS A 406 -18.74 -24.21 27.11
C CYS A 406 -19.40 -25.52 26.64
N GLN A 407 -18.69 -26.65 26.73
CA GLN A 407 -19.14 -27.99 26.30
C GLN A 407 -19.54 -28.07 24.81
N TYR A 408 -19.04 -27.16 23.96
CA TYR A 408 -19.24 -27.24 22.51
C TYR A 408 -18.50 -28.48 21.96
N PRO A 409 -19.17 -29.42 21.26
CA PRO A 409 -18.58 -30.72 20.92
C PRO A 409 -17.52 -30.70 19.81
N GLU A 410 -17.47 -29.63 19.02
CA GLU A 410 -16.63 -29.52 17.81
C GLU A 410 -15.63 -28.35 17.94
N ALA A 411 -15.09 -28.12 19.14
CA ALA A 411 -14.05 -27.12 19.35
C ALA A 411 -12.74 -27.57 18.71
N ARG A 412 -12.03 -26.62 18.09
CA ARG A 412 -10.71 -26.84 17.48
C ARG A 412 -9.62 -26.79 18.54
N GLY A 413 -8.44 -27.35 18.23
CA GLY A 413 -7.31 -27.38 19.16
C GLY A 413 -6.76 -26.02 19.57
N ASP A 414 -7.05 -24.96 18.83
CA ASP A 414 -6.55 -23.60 19.04
C ASP A 414 -7.62 -22.66 19.61
N GLN A 415 -8.88 -22.89 19.25
CA GLN A 415 -9.99 -22.01 19.58
C GLN A 415 -11.33 -22.74 19.56
N CYS A 416 -12.20 -22.41 20.51
CA CYS A 416 -13.60 -22.80 20.46
C CYS A 416 -14.42 -21.76 19.68
N ASP A 417 -14.98 -22.13 18.53
CA ASP A 417 -15.76 -21.22 17.69
C ASP A 417 -17.08 -20.77 18.33
N LYS A 418 -17.62 -21.53 19.30
CA LYS A 418 -18.86 -21.17 20.01
C LYS A 418 -18.68 -20.08 21.07
N CYS A 419 -17.63 -20.17 21.90
CA CYS A 419 -17.39 -19.20 22.98
C CYS A 419 -16.23 -18.24 22.70
N GLY A 420 -15.54 -18.41 21.57
CA GLY A 420 -14.43 -17.56 21.13
C GLY A 420 -13.12 -17.74 21.90
N ARG A 421 -13.10 -18.56 22.96
CA ARG A 421 -11.93 -18.72 23.85
C ARG A 421 -10.83 -19.52 23.16
N LEU A 422 -9.61 -19.00 23.25
CA LEU A 422 -8.38 -19.69 22.86
C LEU A 422 -8.06 -20.77 23.89
N ILE A 423 -7.73 -21.96 23.41
CA ILE A 423 -7.45 -23.15 24.23
C ILE A 423 -6.23 -23.87 23.67
N ASN A 424 -5.53 -24.64 24.50
CA ASN A 424 -4.52 -25.56 23.99
C ASN A 424 -5.17 -26.90 23.62
N ALA A 425 -4.68 -27.56 22.57
CA ALA A 425 -5.31 -28.79 22.08
C ALA A 425 -5.37 -29.91 23.14
N VAL A 426 -4.40 -29.96 24.06
CA VAL A 426 -4.36 -30.90 25.19
C VAL A 426 -5.47 -30.67 26.22
N GLU A 427 -6.09 -29.48 26.24
CA GLU A 427 -7.20 -29.14 27.15
C GLU A 427 -8.57 -29.60 26.63
N LEU A 428 -8.66 -30.01 25.36
CA LEU A 428 -9.89 -30.52 24.77
C LEU A 428 -10.32 -31.83 25.46
N LYS A 429 -11.61 -31.91 25.80
CA LYS A 429 -12.20 -33.16 26.29
C LYS A 429 -12.56 -34.04 25.09
N ASN A 430 -12.30 -35.34 25.17
CA ASN A 430 -12.52 -36.29 24.09
C ASN A 430 -11.93 -35.81 22.74
N PRO A 431 -10.63 -35.50 22.69
CA PRO A 431 -10.03 -35.06 21.43
C PRO A 431 -10.16 -36.17 20.38
N GLN A 432 -10.27 -35.77 19.12
CA GLN A 432 -10.35 -36.63 17.96
C GLN A 432 -9.42 -36.10 16.87
N CYS A 433 -8.74 -37.03 16.21
CA CYS A 433 -7.91 -36.74 15.06
C CYS A 433 -8.81 -36.51 13.83
N LYS A 434 -8.81 -35.30 13.25
CA LYS A 434 -9.57 -35.00 12.01
C LYS A 434 -9.25 -35.90 10.82
N VAL A 435 -8.09 -36.56 10.83
CA VAL A 435 -7.62 -37.37 9.71
C VAL A 435 -8.17 -38.78 9.73
N CYS A 436 -8.27 -39.41 10.91
CA CYS A 436 -8.69 -40.82 11.02
C CYS A 436 -9.84 -41.06 12.01
N GLY A 437 -10.33 -40.01 12.67
CA GLY A 437 -11.41 -40.08 13.67
C GLY A 437 -10.99 -40.68 15.03
N GLN A 438 -9.78 -41.22 15.16
CA GLN A 438 -9.31 -41.85 16.39
C GLN A 438 -8.95 -40.83 17.47
N THR A 439 -9.13 -41.21 18.74
CA THR A 439 -8.73 -40.40 19.90
C THR A 439 -7.20 -40.35 20.02
N PRO A 440 -6.58 -39.16 19.94
CA PRO A 440 -5.16 -39.01 20.19
C PRO A 440 -4.84 -39.06 21.68
N ILE A 441 -3.60 -39.42 22.00
CA ILE A 441 -3.08 -39.46 23.38
C ILE A 441 -2.11 -38.31 23.61
N VAL A 442 -2.09 -37.74 24.81
CA VAL A 442 -1.06 -36.75 25.18
C VAL A 442 0.27 -37.46 25.31
N ARG A 443 1.29 -36.96 24.62
CA ARG A 443 2.69 -37.40 24.76
C ARG A 443 3.58 -36.19 24.92
N SER A 444 4.53 -36.28 25.84
CA SER A 444 5.57 -35.27 26.00
C SER A 444 6.65 -35.49 24.93
N SER A 445 7.02 -34.41 24.25
CA SER A 445 8.00 -34.40 23.15
C SER A 445 9.10 -33.40 23.49
N LYS A 446 10.36 -33.83 23.44
CA LYS A 446 11.52 -32.95 23.69
C LYS A 446 11.71 -31.99 22.51
N HIS A 447 11.92 -30.71 22.78
CA HIS A 447 12.12 -29.66 21.78
C HIS A 447 13.28 -28.73 22.14
N LEU A 448 13.96 -28.22 21.11
CA LEU A 448 14.94 -27.14 21.23
C LEU A 448 14.28 -25.78 21.00
N PHE A 449 14.74 -24.80 21.76
CA PHE A 449 14.31 -23.41 21.73
C PHE A 449 15.52 -22.50 21.55
N LEU A 450 15.42 -21.52 20.66
CA LEU A 450 16.36 -20.41 20.59
C LEU A 450 16.07 -19.44 21.73
N ASP A 451 17.05 -19.23 22.59
CA ASP A 451 17.00 -18.35 23.76
C ASP A 451 17.14 -16.88 23.34
N LEU A 452 16.10 -16.35 22.69
CA LEU A 452 16.04 -14.95 22.29
C LEU A 452 16.29 -13.95 23.44
N PRO A 453 15.79 -14.17 24.69
CA PRO A 453 16.11 -13.29 25.81
C PRO A 453 17.62 -13.05 26.02
N LYS A 454 18.45 -14.09 25.89
CA LYS A 454 19.92 -13.94 26.04
C LYS A 454 20.57 -13.13 24.92
N LEU A 455 19.92 -13.04 23.76
CA LEU A 455 20.42 -12.34 22.57
C LEU A 455 19.82 -10.93 22.43
N GLU A 456 18.85 -10.58 23.27
CA GLU A 456 18.08 -9.33 23.18
C GLU A 456 18.98 -8.09 23.21
N SER A 457 19.94 -8.01 24.14
CA SER A 457 20.85 -6.85 24.23
C SER A 457 21.74 -6.67 23.00
N GLN A 458 22.25 -7.77 22.43
CA GLN A 458 23.07 -7.72 21.20
C GLN A 458 22.21 -7.32 19.99
N LEU A 459 20.96 -7.80 19.96
CA LEU A 459 20.01 -7.43 18.92
C LEU A 459 19.66 -5.93 18.99
N GLU A 460 19.40 -5.40 20.19
CA GLU A 460 19.10 -3.97 20.39
C GLU A 460 20.25 -3.07 19.94
N GLU A 461 21.49 -3.43 20.28
CA GLU A 461 22.68 -2.69 19.84
C GLU A 461 22.79 -2.65 18.31
N TRP A 462 22.61 -3.79 17.65
CA TRP A 462 22.61 -3.85 16.19
C TRP A 462 21.43 -3.09 15.56
N LEU A 463 20.23 -3.21 16.13
CA LEU A 463 19.02 -2.54 15.63
C LEU A 463 19.15 -1.02 15.69
N GLU A 464 19.70 -0.48 16.77
CA GLU A 464 19.90 0.97 16.91
C GLU A 464 20.82 1.50 15.80
N GLN A 465 21.89 0.76 15.48
CA GLN A 465 22.80 1.10 14.39
C GLN A 465 22.14 0.95 13.01
N SER A 466 21.46 -0.18 12.77
CA SER A 466 20.86 -0.49 11.46
C SER A 466 19.67 0.42 11.13
N VAL A 467 18.80 0.71 12.10
CA VAL A 467 17.62 1.57 11.89
C VAL A 467 18.00 3.04 11.70
N THR A 468 19.10 3.48 12.33
CA THR A 468 19.61 4.84 12.21
C THR A 468 20.36 5.08 10.91
N SER A 469 21.16 4.10 10.47
CA SER A 469 21.95 4.21 9.23
C SER A 469 21.19 3.78 7.98
N GLY A 470 20.15 2.94 8.12
CA GLY A 470 19.40 2.35 7.01
C GLY A 470 18.00 2.95 6.80
N ASP A 471 17.49 2.79 5.58
CA ASP A 471 16.18 3.23 5.13
C ASP A 471 15.09 2.18 5.42
N TRP A 472 15.01 1.70 6.67
CA TRP A 472 13.93 0.79 7.09
C TRP A 472 12.56 1.46 6.95
N THR A 473 11.57 0.72 6.44
CA THR A 473 10.20 1.25 6.34
C THR A 473 9.58 1.46 7.72
N ALA A 474 8.69 2.44 7.84
CA ALA A 474 8.12 2.85 9.13
C ALA A 474 7.38 1.71 9.85
N ASN A 475 6.61 0.92 9.09
CA ASN A 475 5.91 -0.27 9.58
C ASN A 475 6.88 -1.33 10.12
N ALA A 476 8.00 -1.58 9.44
CA ALA A 476 9.01 -2.53 9.88
C ALA A 476 9.63 -2.10 11.22
N ARG A 477 9.98 -0.80 11.35
CA ARG A 477 10.49 -0.23 12.61
C ARG A 477 9.46 -0.39 13.75
N GLN A 478 8.20 -0.08 13.48
CA GLN A 478 7.13 -0.16 14.48
C GLN A 478 6.87 -1.60 14.95
N ILE A 479 6.80 -2.55 14.03
CA ILE A 479 6.59 -3.98 14.34
C ILE A 479 7.76 -4.50 15.18
N THR A 480 9.00 -4.18 14.78
CA THR A 480 10.21 -4.61 15.50
C THR A 480 10.24 -4.05 16.93
N ARG A 481 9.97 -2.74 17.10
CA ARG A 481 9.91 -2.10 18.41
C ARG A 481 8.81 -2.69 19.30
N SER A 482 7.66 -3.06 18.72
CA SER A 482 6.60 -3.72 19.49
C SER A 482 7.06 -5.06 20.04
N TRP A 483 7.80 -5.85 19.24
CA TRP A 483 8.33 -7.14 19.68
C TRP A 483 9.36 -7.00 20.81
N LEU A 484 10.25 -6.01 20.74
CA LEU A 484 11.21 -5.72 21.81
C LEU A 484 10.52 -5.23 23.09
N ARG A 485 9.58 -4.28 22.97
CA ARG A 485 8.84 -3.73 24.12
C ARG A 485 8.10 -4.82 24.91
N ASP A 486 7.56 -5.82 24.22
CA ASP A 486 6.81 -6.91 24.84
C ASP A 486 7.73 -7.96 25.51
N GLY A 487 9.06 -7.85 25.33
CA GLY A 487 10.10 -8.76 25.79
C GLY A 487 10.22 -10.01 24.90
N LEU A 488 11.45 -10.35 24.48
CA LEU A 488 11.64 -11.54 23.66
C LEU A 488 11.46 -12.80 24.51
N LYS A 489 10.92 -13.86 23.90
CA LYS A 489 10.67 -15.15 24.56
C LYS A 489 11.39 -16.25 23.82
N PRO A 490 11.82 -17.33 24.51
CA PRO A 490 12.40 -18.48 23.83
C PRO A 490 11.44 -19.01 22.74
N ARG A 491 11.98 -19.32 21.55
CA ARG A 491 11.18 -19.79 20.41
C ARG A 491 11.59 -21.19 20.01
N CYS A 492 10.61 -22.10 19.95
CA CYS A 492 10.85 -23.48 19.55
C CYS A 492 11.30 -23.57 18.09
N ILE A 493 12.51 -24.10 17.87
CA ILE A 493 13.16 -24.24 16.56
C ILE A 493 13.09 -25.67 16.00
N THR A 494 12.36 -26.59 16.64
CA THR A 494 12.24 -27.99 16.20
C THR A 494 10.79 -28.40 16.00
N ARG A 495 10.53 -29.33 15.08
CA ARG A 495 9.20 -29.89 14.82
C ARG A 495 9.27 -31.39 14.58
N ASP A 496 8.21 -32.07 15.01
CA ASP A 496 7.96 -33.49 14.73
C ASP A 496 7.39 -33.69 13.32
N LEU A 497 8.20 -33.37 12.30
CA LEU A 497 7.86 -33.55 10.88
C LEU A 497 8.91 -34.42 10.20
N LYS A 498 8.57 -34.97 9.04
CA LYS A 498 9.51 -35.70 8.19
C LYS A 498 10.13 -34.80 7.13
N TRP A 499 9.37 -33.83 6.63
CA TRP A 499 9.81 -32.89 5.60
C TRP A 499 10.36 -31.58 6.18
N GLY A 500 11.67 -31.54 6.38
CA GLY A 500 12.42 -30.40 6.91
C GLY A 500 13.92 -30.70 6.97
N THR A 501 14.72 -29.69 7.31
CA THR A 501 16.15 -29.87 7.58
C THR A 501 16.35 -30.70 8.85
N PRO A 502 17.08 -31.82 8.82
CA PRO A 502 17.24 -32.68 9.99
C PRO A 502 18.07 -32.00 11.09
N VAL A 503 17.67 -32.18 12.35
CA VAL A 503 18.41 -31.68 13.51
C VAL A 503 19.61 -32.61 13.76
N PRO A 504 20.85 -32.10 13.81
CA PRO A 504 22.05 -32.93 13.86
C PRO A 504 22.38 -33.39 15.30
N HIS A 505 21.38 -33.73 16.11
CA HIS A 505 21.59 -34.09 17.52
C HIS A 505 20.88 -35.43 17.84
N PRO A 506 21.57 -36.41 18.49
CA PRO A 506 21.00 -37.74 18.75
C PRO A 506 19.65 -37.74 19.45
N ASP A 507 19.46 -36.89 20.47
CA ASP A 507 18.20 -36.76 21.21
C ASP A 507 17.01 -36.26 20.35
N PHE A 508 17.29 -35.69 19.19
CA PHE A 508 16.29 -35.14 18.26
C PHE A 508 16.23 -35.95 16.97
N ALA A 509 16.72 -37.20 16.97
CA ALA A 509 16.62 -38.11 15.84
C ALA A 509 15.16 -38.24 15.38
N GLY A 510 14.93 -37.98 14.08
CA GLY A 510 13.59 -38.02 13.49
C GLY A 510 12.77 -36.73 13.62
N LYS A 511 13.35 -35.65 14.17
CA LYS A 511 12.81 -34.29 14.13
C LYS A 511 13.56 -33.45 13.09
N VAL A 512 12.92 -32.36 12.69
CA VAL A 512 13.47 -31.37 11.76
C VAL A 512 13.45 -29.99 12.39
N PHE A 513 14.26 -29.07 11.85
CA PHE A 513 14.16 -27.66 12.18
C PHE A 513 12.78 -27.12 11.79
N TYR A 514 12.30 -26.19 12.60
CA TYR A 514 11.10 -25.44 12.30
C TYR A 514 11.38 -24.47 11.15
N VAL A 515 10.52 -24.46 10.13
CA VAL A 515 10.68 -23.64 8.92
C VAL A 515 10.96 -22.17 9.20
N TRP A 516 10.40 -21.58 10.26
CA TRP A 516 10.65 -20.17 10.58
C TRP A 516 12.01 -19.89 11.25
N PHE A 517 12.76 -20.93 11.61
CA PHE A 517 14.16 -20.83 12.00
C PHE A 517 15.07 -20.90 10.76
N ASP A 518 14.87 -21.87 9.86
CA ASP A 518 15.82 -22.13 8.76
C ASP A 518 15.40 -21.57 7.39
N ALA A 519 14.16 -21.12 7.18
CA ALA A 519 13.77 -20.47 5.92
C ALA A 519 14.59 -19.20 5.60
N PRO A 520 14.89 -18.29 6.56
CA PRO A 520 15.81 -17.19 6.31
C PRO A 520 17.25 -17.63 6.01
N ILE A 521 17.69 -18.78 6.55
CA ILE A 521 19.00 -19.40 6.19
C ILE A 521 18.99 -19.81 4.71
N GLY A 522 17.80 -20.02 4.13
CA GLY A 522 17.59 -20.20 2.70
C GLY A 522 18.27 -19.13 1.84
N TYR A 523 18.37 -17.87 2.28
CA TYR A 523 19.08 -16.86 1.49
C TYR A 523 20.58 -17.17 1.33
N LEU A 524 21.21 -17.68 2.39
CA LEU A 524 22.61 -18.07 2.40
C LEU A 524 22.81 -19.30 1.51
N SER A 525 22.00 -20.34 1.71
CA SER A 525 22.11 -21.59 0.95
C SER A 525 21.79 -21.42 -0.53
N ILE A 526 20.83 -20.56 -0.89
CA ILE A 526 20.57 -20.18 -2.28
C ILE A 526 21.80 -19.51 -2.89
N THR A 527 22.47 -18.63 -2.14
CA THR A 527 23.71 -17.98 -2.61
C THR A 527 24.88 -18.97 -2.69
N ALA A 528 24.97 -19.93 -1.77
CA ALA A 528 25.96 -21.01 -1.81
C ALA A 528 25.78 -21.95 -3.00
N ASN A 529 24.53 -22.20 -3.42
CA ASN A 529 24.24 -22.93 -4.64
C ASN A 529 24.53 -22.11 -5.92
N TYR A 530 24.60 -20.79 -5.82
CA TYR A 530 24.98 -19.89 -6.92
C TYR A 530 26.50 -19.77 -7.07
N THR A 531 27.24 -19.72 -5.97
CA THR A 531 28.70 -19.59 -5.96
C THR A 531 29.31 -20.19 -4.69
N ASP A 532 30.48 -20.82 -4.84
CA ASP A 532 31.27 -21.36 -3.73
C ASP A 532 31.77 -20.25 -2.78
N GLN A 533 31.95 -19.04 -3.29
CA GLN A 533 32.41 -17.86 -2.54
C GLN A 533 31.27 -17.05 -1.91
N TRP A 534 30.14 -17.69 -1.56
CA TRP A 534 28.94 -17.03 -1.02
C TRP A 534 29.21 -16.27 0.28
N GLU A 535 30.18 -16.71 1.08
CA GLU A 535 30.60 -16.04 2.31
C GLU A 535 31.13 -14.63 2.06
N LYS A 536 31.66 -14.33 0.86
CA LYS A 536 32.05 -12.95 0.52
C LYS A 536 30.87 -11.99 0.54
N TRP A 537 29.65 -12.47 0.29
CA TRP A 537 28.41 -11.69 0.40
C TRP A 537 27.84 -11.73 1.82
N TRP A 538 27.78 -12.93 2.42
CA TRP A 538 27.02 -13.17 3.65
C TRP A 538 27.84 -13.13 4.93
N LYS A 539 29.17 -13.06 4.87
CA LYS A 539 30.08 -12.92 6.02
C LYS A 539 31.04 -11.74 5.85
N ASN A 540 30.53 -10.63 5.30
CA ASN A 540 31.30 -9.44 4.96
C ASN A 540 30.52 -8.13 5.18
N PRO A 541 30.05 -7.86 6.41
CA PRO A 541 29.20 -6.70 6.72
C PRO A 541 29.86 -5.35 6.44
N LYS A 542 31.19 -5.30 6.28
CA LYS A 542 31.93 -4.06 6.01
C LYS A 542 31.88 -3.63 4.55
N GLN A 543 31.71 -4.56 3.61
CA GLN A 543 31.69 -4.27 2.18
C GLN A 543 30.31 -4.44 1.54
N VAL A 544 29.37 -5.07 2.23
CA VAL A 544 28.07 -5.47 1.67
C VAL A 544 26.93 -4.75 2.39
N GLU A 545 26.07 -4.12 1.61
CA GLU A 545 24.79 -3.60 2.08
C GLU A 545 23.66 -4.58 1.72
N LEU A 546 22.98 -5.12 2.73
CA LEU A 546 21.87 -6.06 2.56
C LEU A 546 20.52 -5.33 2.59
N TYR A 547 19.74 -5.52 1.52
CA TYR A 547 18.35 -5.10 1.41
C TYR A 547 17.43 -6.34 1.37
N ASN A 548 16.46 -6.41 2.29
CA ASN A 548 15.44 -7.46 2.26
C ASN A 548 14.07 -6.86 1.95
N PHE A 549 13.40 -7.39 0.91
CA PHE A 549 12.06 -6.98 0.49
C PHE A 549 11.02 -8.02 0.89
N MET A 550 9.99 -7.61 1.63
CA MET A 550 8.95 -8.51 2.14
C MET A 550 7.63 -7.80 2.41
N ALA A 551 6.59 -8.59 2.71
CA ALA A 551 5.37 -8.09 3.35
C ALA A 551 5.55 -8.00 4.89
N LYS A 552 4.71 -7.19 5.54
CA LYS A 552 4.81 -6.86 6.98
C LYS A 552 4.78 -8.05 7.94
N ASP A 553 4.16 -9.16 7.54
CA ASP A 553 4.09 -10.41 8.31
C ASP A 553 5.45 -11.08 8.51
N ASN A 554 6.38 -10.89 7.56
CA ASN A 554 7.71 -11.49 7.63
C ASN A 554 8.71 -10.66 8.48
N VAL A 555 8.35 -9.45 8.89
CA VAL A 555 9.24 -8.53 9.60
C VAL A 555 9.86 -9.15 10.87
N PRO A 556 9.12 -9.80 11.79
CA PRO A 556 9.72 -10.34 13.01
C PRO A 556 10.80 -11.38 12.75
N PHE A 557 10.67 -12.17 11.68
CA PHE A 557 11.66 -13.19 11.34
C PHE A 557 12.96 -12.59 10.82
N HIS A 558 12.92 -11.43 10.18
CA HIS A 558 14.07 -10.78 9.57
C HIS A 558 14.65 -9.63 10.41
N SER A 559 13.90 -9.14 11.39
CA SER A 559 14.35 -8.11 12.33
C SER A 559 14.72 -8.66 13.72
N VAL A 560 14.26 -9.86 14.08
CA VAL A 560 14.50 -10.47 15.40
C VAL A 560 15.10 -11.86 15.24
N VAL A 561 14.34 -12.84 14.74
CA VAL A 561 14.72 -14.27 14.82
C VAL A 561 16.02 -14.56 14.07
N PHE A 562 16.10 -14.15 12.82
CA PHE A 562 17.27 -14.40 11.98
C PHE A 562 18.49 -13.58 12.41
N PRO A 563 18.40 -12.26 12.67
CA PRO A 563 19.51 -11.51 13.27
C PRO A 563 20.02 -12.11 14.58
N CYS A 564 19.14 -12.51 15.51
CA CYS A 564 19.56 -13.21 16.74
C CYS A 564 20.32 -14.51 16.44
N SER A 565 19.84 -15.30 15.47
CA SER A 565 20.51 -16.54 15.08
C SER A 565 21.92 -16.28 14.53
N LEU A 566 22.09 -15.26 13.69
CA LEU A 566 23.37 -14.89 13.10
C LEU A 566 24.33 -14.22 14.09
N LEU A 567 23.82 -13.32 14.95
CA LEU A 567 24.57 -12.68 16.03
C LEU A 567 25.06 -13.73 17.03
N GLY A 568 24.17 -14.63 17.46
CA GLY A 568 24.51 -15.72 18.39
C GLY A 568 25.50 -16.73 17.79
N ALA A 569 25.50 -16.92 16.46
CA ALA A 569 26.50 -17.75 15.79
C ALA A 569 27.90 -17.13 15.78
N GLN A 570 28.00 -15.81 15.92
CA GLN A 570 29.26 -15.04 16.02
C GLN A 570 30.26 -15.34 14.90
N ASP A 571 29.78 -15.39 13.65
CA ASP A 571 30.58 -15.77 12.48
C ASP A 571 30.70 -14.64 11.44
N ASN A 572 30.72 -13.39 11.92
CA ASN A 572 30.87 -12.19 11.10
C ASN A 572 29.84 -12.07 9.97
N TYR A 573 28.60 -12.49 10.20
CA TYR A 573 27.53 -12.44 9.20
C TYR A 573 27.16 -11.00 8.79
N THR A 574 26.83 -10.85 7.51
CA THR A 574 26.15 -9.66 6.96
C THR A 574 24.70 -9.67 7.42
N LEU A 575 24.35 -8.71 8.27
CA LEU A 575 22.97 -8.50 8.75
C LEU A 575 22.25 -7.48 7.85
N VAL A 576 20.93 -7.45 7.93
CA VAL A 576 20.11 -6.55 7.08
C VAL A 576 20.43 -5.09 7.38
N ASN A 577 20.78 -4.31 6.35
CA ASN A 577 20.96 -2.86 6.48
C ASN A 577 19.63 -2.14 6.28
N ASN A 578 18.81 -2.63 5.33
CA ASN A 578 17.58 -1.99 4.90
C ASN A 578 16.44 -3.01 4.82
N LEU A 579 15.51 -2.98 5.78
CA LEU A 579 14.32 -3.83 5.78
C LEU A 579 13.15 -3.10 5.13
N ILE A 580 12.79 -3.53 3.91
CA ILE A 580 11.74 -2.90 3.09
C ILE A 580 10.47 -3.74 3.18
N ALA A 581 9.57 -3.36 4.08
CA ALA A 581 8.29 -4.05 4.29
C ALA A 581 7.12 -3.27 3.69
N THR A 582 6.30 -3.93 2.87
CA THR A 582 5.04 -3.36 2.36
C THR A 582 3.83 -3.75 3.21
N GLU A 583 2.80 -2.92 3.14
CA GLU A 583 1.45 -3.26 3.56
C GLU A 583 0.79 -4.22 2.55
N TYR A 584 -0.47 -4.62 2.77
CA TYR A 584 -1.14 -5.59 1.91
C TYR A 584 -1.75 -4.94 0.66
N LEU A 585 -1.73 -5.68 -0.44
CA LEU A 585 -2.58 -5.42 -1.60
C LEU A 585 -3.85 -6.28 -1.47
N ASN A 586 -4.99 -5.61 -1.35
CA ASN A 586 -6.33 -6.18 -1.45
C ASN A 586 -6.76 -6.25 -2.92
N TYR A 587 -7.85 -6.99 -3.18
CA TYR A 587 -8.41 -7.17 -4.51
C TYR A 587 -9.84 -6.65 -4.54
N GLU A 588 -10.07 -5.57 -5.30
CA GLU A 588 -11.30 -4.79 -5.27
C GLU A 588 -11.67 -4.43 -3.81
N ASP A 589 -12.86 -4.80 -3.36
CA ASP A 589 -13.38 -4.59 -2.01
C ASP A 589 -13.10 -5.74 -1.03
N THR A 590 -12.27 -6.72 -1.43
CA THR A 590 -12.03 -7.93 -0.65
C THR A 590 -10.57 -8.40 -0.68
N LYS A 591 -10.28 -9.57 -0.09
CA LYS A 591 -8.97 -10.21 -0.09
C LYS A 591 -8.88 -11.25 -1.19
N PHE A 592 -7.68 -11.46 -1.73
CA PHE A 592 -7.37 -12.60 -2.59
C PHE A 592 -7.78 -13.91 -1.90
N SER A 593 -8.47 -14.79 -2.63
CA SER A 593 -8.91 -16.08 -2.12
C SER A 593 -8.94 -17.13 -3.22
N LYS A 594 -8.01 -18.09 -3.13
CA LYS A 594 -7.94 -19.21 -4.07
C LYS A 594 -9.17 -20.11 -3.97
N SER A 595 -9.65 -20.39 -2.75
CA SER A 595 -10.81 -21.26 -2.52
C SER A 595 -12.11 -20.67 -3.04
N ARG A 596 -12.27 -19.34 -3.01
CA ARG A 596 -13.45 -18.64 -3.56
C ARG A 596 -13.28 -18.21 -5.02
N GLY A 597 -12.12 -18.46 -5.63
CA GLY A 597 -11.81 -17.99 -6.99
C GLY A 597 -11.81 -16.47 -7.13
N VAL A 598 -11.43 -15.75 -6.06
CA VAL A 598 -11.42 -14.29 -6.01
C VAL A 598 -10.00 -13.77 -6.15
N GLY A 599 -9.78 -12.91 -7.13
CA GLY A 599 -8.50 -12.27 -7.40
C GLY A 599 -7.72 -12.90 -8.54
N VAL A 600 -6.75 -12.14 -9.06
CA VAL A 600 -5.84 -12.59 -10.11
C VAL A 600 -4.61 -13.26 -9.49
N PHE A 601 -4.35 -14.49 -9.92
CA PHE A 601 -3.14 -15.23 -9.56
C PHE A 601 -2.08 -15.11 -10.67
N GLY A 602 -0.81 -15.28 -10.32
CA GLY A 602 0.30 -14.99 -11.22
C GLY A 602 0.31 -15.86 -12.48
N ASP A 603 -0.19 -17.08 -12.40
CA ASP A 603 -0.37 -18.00 -13.53
C ASP A 603 -1.51 -17.60 -14.47
N MET A 604 -2.52 -16.88 -13.95
CA MET A 604 -3.68 -16.41 -14.71
C MET A 604 -3.43 -15.08 -15.42
N ALA A 605 -2.48 -14.27 -14.94
CA ALA A 605 -2.21 -12.93 -15.47
C ALA A 605 -1.85 -12.94 -16.95
N LYS A 606 -1.06 -13.93 -17.41
CA LYS A 606 -0.68 -14.12 -18.81
C LYS A 606 -1.85 -14.40 -19.75
N ASP A 607 -2.90 -15.05 -19.25
CA ASP A 607 -4.05 -15.47 -20.05
C ASP A 607 -5.10 -14.36 -20.20
N THR A 608 -4.85 -13.17 -19.63
CA THR A 608 -5.74 -12.00 -19.75
C THR A 608 -5.57 -11.24 -21.07
N GLY A 609 -4.49 -11.50 -21.80
CA GLY A 609 -4.07 -10.72 -22.97
C GLY A 609 -3.46 -9.36 -22.62
N ILE A 610 -3.34 -9.01 -21.33
CA ILE A 610 -2.69 -7.77 -20.88
C ILE A 610 -1.18 -8.03 -20.72
N PRO A 611 -0.30 -7.25 -21.37
CA PRO A 611 1.15 -7.44 -21.27
C PRO A 611 1.67 -7.29 -19.84
N ALA A 612 2.73 -8.03 -19.51
CA ALA A 612 3.35 -8.02 -18.18
C ALA A 612 3.73 -6.60 -17.71
N ASP A 613 4.25 -5.74 -18.60
CA ASP A 613 4.63 -4.37 -18.25
C ASP A 613 3.44 -3.50 -17.80
N VAL A 614 2.23 -3.74 -18.30
CA VAL A 614 1.02 -3.03 -17.85
C VAL A 614 0.66 -3.46 -16.43
N TRP A 615 0.80 -4.76 -16.11
CA TRP A 615 0.67 -5.26 -14.74
C TRP A 615 1.71 -4.66 -13.82
N ARG A 616 2.99 -4.65 -14.23
CA ARG A 616 4.08 -4.06 -13.46
C ARG A 616 3.82 -2.59 -13.18
N PHE A 617 3.49 -1.80 -14.21
CA PHE A 617 3.16 -0.39 -14.06
C PHE A 617 2.06 -0.17 -13.04
N TYR A 618 0.91 -0.83 -13.20
CA TYR A 618 -0.24 -0.57 -12.34
C TYR A 618 0.05 -0.98 -10.89
N LEU A 619 0.62 -2.17 -10.67
CA LEU A 619 0.96 -2.65 -9.33
C LEU A 619 1.98 -1.73 -8.63
N LEU A 620 2.96 -1.19 -9.38
CA LEU A 620 3.94 -0.24 -8.84
C LEU A 620 3.34 1.15 -8.61
N TYR A 621 2.37 1.56 -9.44
CA TYR A 621 1.61 2.80 -9.28
C TYR A 621 0.75 2.78 -8.00
N VAL A 622 0.16 1.64 -7.66
CA VAL A 622 -0.62 1.44 -6.42
C VAL A 622 0.15 0.69 -5.33
N ARG A 623 1.49 0.67 -5.37
CA ARG A 623 2.31 -0.09 -4.41
C ARG A 623 1.93 0.28 -2.95
N PRO A 624 1.61 -0.71 -2.09
CA PRO A 624 1.17 -0.47 -0.72
C PRO A 624 2.35 -0.13 0.22
N GLU A 625 2.87 1.09 0.14
CA GLU A 625 4.07 1.50 0.90
C GLU A 625 3.75 1.86 2.36
N ASN A 626 2.81 2.78 2.59
CA ASN A 626 2.49 3.29 3.93
C ASN A 626 1.21 2.68 4.52
N GLN A 627 0.40 2.06 3.68
CA GLN A 627 -0.98 1.67 3.96
C GLN A 627 -1.42 0.57 2.98
N ASP A 628 -2.43 -0.21 3.35
CA ASP A 628 -3.02 -1.18 2.43
C ASP A 628 -3.53 -0.47 1.15
N ALA A 629 -3.35 -1.13 0.01
CA ALA A 629 -3.86 -0.68 -1.29
C ALA A 629 -4.87 -1.71 -1.82
N ALA A 630 -5.67 -1.33 -2.82
CA ALA A 630 -6.59 -2.24 -3.49
C ALA A 630 -6.32 -2.24 -4.99
N PHE A 631 -6.19 -3.43 -5.57
CA PHE A 631 -6.21 -3.59 -7.02
C PHE A 631 -7.64 -3.35 -7.51
N SER A 632 -7.84 -2.47 -8.51
CA SER A 632 -9.13 -2.31 -9.17
C SER A 632 -8.99 -2.37 -10.69
N TRP A 633 -9.84 -3.17 -11.33
CA TRP A 633 -9.88 -3.28 -12.78
C TRP A 633 -10.21 -1.94 -13.47
N ALA A 634 -11.15 -1.18 -12.89
CA ALA A 634 -11.56 0.10 -13.43
C ALA A 634 -10.44 1.14 -13.34
N ASP A 635 -9.74 1.18 -12.20
CA ASP A 635 -8.61 2.10 -12.01
C ASP A 635 -7.39 1.68 -12.84
N MET A 636 -7.12 0.39 -13.00
CA MET A 636 -6.08 -0.11 -13.91
C MET A 636 -6.31 0.36 -15.35
N ALA A 637 -7.54 0.22 -15.86
CA ALA A 637 -7.91 0.70 -17.18
C ALA A 637 -7.75 2.22 -17.31
N LEU A 638 -8.21 2.96 -16.30
CA LEU A 638 -8.09 4.41 -16.25
C LEU A 638 -6.63 4.85 -16.29
N LYS A 639 -5.78 4.33 -15.41
CA LYS A 639 -4.35 4.71 -15.32
C LYS A 639 -3.55 4.27 -16.54
N ASN A 640 -3.84 3.11 -17.13
CA ASN A 640 -3.24 2.73 -18.40
C ASN A 640 -3.60 3.74 -19.49
N ASN A 641 -4.88 4.05 -19.66
CA ASN A 641 -5.33 4.90 -20.74
C ASN A 641 -4.92 6.38 -20.53
N SER A 642 -4.92 6.87 -19.29
CA SER A 642 -4.55 8.26 -18.99
C SER A 642 -3.03 8.47 -18.90
N GLU A 643 -2.32 7.67 -18.11
CA GLU A 643 -0.89 7.90 -17.83
C GLU A 643 0.02 7.23 -18.85
N LEU A 644 -0.26 5.97 -19.22
CA LEU A 644 0.59 5.28 -20.19
C LEU A 644 0.26 5.68 -21.62
N LEU A 645 -1.01 5.64 -22.04
CA LEU A 645 -1.37 5.92 -23.43
C LEU A 645 -1.38 7.42 -23.75
N ASN A 646 -2.16 8.22 -23.00
CA ASN A 646 -2.37 9.63 -23.33
C ASN A 646 -1.25 10.58 -22.85
N ASN A 647 -0.41 10.15 -21.90
CA ASN A 647 0.73 10.93 -21.43
C ASN A 647 2.05 10.36 -21.97
N LEU A 648 2.58 9.28 -21.37
CA LEU A 648 3.90 8.72 -21.69
C LEU A 648 4.04 8.30 -23.16
N GLY A 649 3.13 7.44 -23.60
CA GLY A 649 3.09 6.90 -24.96
C GLY A 649 2.88 8.02 -25.98
N ASN A 650 1.97 8.95 -25.71
CA ASN A 650 1.73 10.09 -26.58
C ASN A 650 2.99 10.95 -26.78
N PHE A 651 3.71 11.28 -25.71
CA PHE A 651 4.93 12.08 -25.81
C PHE A 651 6.01 11.38 -26.65
N ILE A 652 6.31 10.12 -26.31
CA ILE A 652 7.34 9.33 -26.99
C ILE A 652 6.99 9.11 -28.46
N ASN A 653 5.74 8.73 -28.75
CA ASN A 653 5.27 8.50 -30.11
C ASN A 653 5.35 9.77 -30.97
N ARG A 654 4.95 10.93 -30.44
CA ARG A 654 5.05 12.21 -31.17
C ARG A 654 6.50 12.59 -31.46
N GLY A 655 7.38 12.46 -30.48
CA GLY A 655 8.81 12.72 -30.65
C GLY A 655 9.42 11.87 -31.77
N GLY A 656 9.25 10.54 -31.70
CA GLY A 656 9.74 9.61 -32.73
C GLY A 656 9.10 9.81 -34.10
N MET A 657 7.78 10.07 -34.14
CA MET A 657 7.06 10.36 -35.39
C MET A 657 7.59 11.61 -36.08
N PHE A 658 7.83 12.70 -35.36
CA PHE A 658 8.32 13.94 -35.96
C PHE A 658 9.72 13.78 -36.57
N VAL A 659 10.61 13.06 -35.90
CA VAL A 659 11.95 12.73 -36.44
C VAL A 659 11.82 11.93 -37.74
N SER A 660 11.05 10.84 -37.73
CA SER A 660 10.87 10.00 -38.92
C SER A 660 10.18 10.73 -40.07
N LYS A 661 9.12 11.50 -39.77
CA LYS A 661 8.25 12.12 -40.77
C LYS A 661 8.83 13.38 -41.40
N PHE A 662 9.55 14.20 -40.62
CA PHE A 662 9.98 15.53 -41.05
C PHE A 662 11.48 15.66 -41.27
N PHE A 663 12.28 14.72 -40.76
CA PHE A 663 13.74 14.80 -40.77
C PHE A 663 14.41 13.50 -41.24
N ASP A 664 13.71 12.69 -42.05
CA ASP A 664 14.21 11.44 -42.62
C ASP A 664 14.84 10.49 -41.59
N GLY A 665 14.28 10.45 -40.38
CA GLY A 665 14.77 9.62 -39.29
C GLY A 665 16.09 10.06 -38.67
N ARG A 666 16.57 11.27 -38.98
CA ARG A 666 17.78 11.84 -38.38
C ARG A 666 17.38 12.90 -37.36
N VAL A 667 18.03 12.87 -36.20
CA VAL A 667 17.81 13.90 -35.17
C VAL A 667 18.25 15.26 -35.74
N PRO A 668 17.37 16.27 -35.80
CA PRO A 668 17.71 17.58 -36.34
C PRO A 668 18.69 18.34 -35.44
N GLN A 669 19.39 19.32 -36.03
CA GLN A 669 20.22 20.25 -35.26
C GLN A 669 19.33 21.06 -34.28
N MET A 670 19.84 21.27 -33.06
CA MET A 670 19.12 21.95 -31.99
C MET A 670 19.76 23.32 -31.71
N GLU A 671 19.02 24.39 -31.97
CA GLU A 671 19.36 25.75 -31.55
C GLU A 671 18.53 26.12 -30.31
N LEU A 672 19.10 25.90 -29.12
CA LEU A 672 18.39 26.02 -27.84
C LEU A 672 18.07 27.48 -27.50
N GLN A 673 16.77 27.77 -27.43
CA GLN A 673 16.19 29.00 -26.91
C GLN A 673 15.95 28.90 -25.39
N GLU A 674 15.59 30.01 -24.76
CA GLU A 674 15.39 30.07 -23.30
C GLU A 674 14.35 29.06 -22.80
N GLU A 675 13.23 28.90 -23.51
CA GLU A 675 12.19 27.92 -23.17
C GLU A 675 12.70 26.47 -23.23
N ASP A 676 13.64 26.16 -24.13
CA ASP A 676 14.24 24.83 -24.25
C ASP A 676 15.14 24.53 -23.06
N ARG A 677 15.95 25.53 -22.67
CA ARG A 677 16.87 25.43 -21.53
C ARG A 677 16.09 25.27 -20.22
N ARG A 678 14.97 25.97 -20.07
CA ARG A 678 14.07 25.82 -18.92
C ARG A 678 13.47 24.41 -18.85
N LEU A 679 12.99 23.86 -19.98
CA LEU A 679 12.52 22.46 -20.01
C LEU A 679 13.64 21.48 -19.61
N ILE A 680 14.83 21.63 -20.19
CA ILE A 680 15.99 20.77 -19.89
C ILE A 680 16.31 20.82 -18.38
N ALA A 681 16.27 22.01 -17.78
CA ALA A 681 16.50 22.20 -16.36
C ALA A 681 15.42 21.51 -15.51
N GLN A 682 14.15 21.62 -15.89
CA GLN A 682 13.02 21.00 -15.21
C GLN A 682 13.10 19.47 -15.28
N VAL A 683 13.40 18.92 -16.46
CA VAL A 683 13.66 17.48 -16.65
C VAL A 683 14.84 17.02 -15.81
N GLY A 684 15.92 17.80 -15.78
CA GLY A 684 17.08 17.51 -14.94
C GLY A 684 16.77 17.53 -13.44
N TRP A 685 15.86 18.39 -12.99
CA TRP A 685 15.39 18.39 -11.61
C TRP A 685 14.53 17.16 -11.28
N GLU A 686 13.54 16.82 -12.12
CA GLU A 686 12.72 15.62 -11.93
C GLU A 686 13.58 14.35 -11.94
N LEU A 687 14.61 14.28 -12.78
CA LEU A 687 15.59 13.19 -12.75
C LEU A 687 16.34 13.12 -11.42
N ARG A 688 16.76 14.26 -10.85
CA ARG A 688 17.38 14.28 -9.52
C ARG A 688 16.41 13.81 -8.44
N GLN A 689 15.13 14.19 -8.51
CA GLN A 689 14.11 13.71 -7.57
C GLN A 689 13.87 12.20 -7.70
N TYR A 690 13.76 11.68 -8.91
CA TYR A 690 13.67 10.25 -9.19
C TYR A 690 14.82 9.46 -8.53
N ILE A 691 16.06 9.94 -8.71
CA ILE A 691 17.26 9.33 -8.11
C ILE A 691 17.19 9.38 -6.57
N GLN A 692 16.88 10.55 -5.99
CA GLN A 692 16.77 10.72 -4.54
C GLN A 692 15.70 9.81 -3.92
N LEU A 693 14.57 9.62 -4.61
CA LEU A 693 13.47 8.77 -4.18
C LEU A 693 13.86 7.29 -4.24
N LEU A 694 14.44 6.82 -5.35
CA LEU A 694 14.85 5.41 -5.48
C LEU A 694 16.07 5.05 -4.63
N ASP A 695 16.97 5.99 -4.33
CA ASP A 695 18.04 5.78 -3.36
C ASP A 695 17.50 5.42 -1.97
N LYS A 696 16.28 5.88 -1.64
CA LYS A 696 15.53 5.56 -0.42
C LYS A 696 14.37 4.57 -0.65
N VAL A 697 14.38 3.86 -1.76
CA VAL A 697 13.38 2.83 -2.12
C VAL A 697 11.92 3.35 -2.13
N ARG A 698 11.72 4.64 -2.44
CA ARG A 698 10.39 5.27 -2.66
C ARG A 698 9.89 5.01 -4.07
N ILE A 699 9.62 3.73 -4.35
CA ILE A 699 9.33 3.21 -5.68
C ILE A 699 8.08 3.86 -6.30
N ARG A 700 7.01 4.03 -5.51
CA ARG A 700 5.74 4.60 -5.99
C ARG A 700 5.88 6.04 -6.43
N ASP A 701 6.58 6.87 -5.65
CA ASP A 701 6.71 8.29 -5.92
C ASP A 701 7.72 8.57 -7.04
N ALA A 702 8.80 7.78 -7.14
CA ALA A 702 9.72 7.87 -8.26
C ALA A 702 9.05 7.61 -9.63
N LEU A 703 8.04 6.73 -9.69
CA LEU A 703 7.25 6.54 -10.93
C LEU A 703 6.53 7.82 -11.36
N LYS A 704 6.09 8.65 -10.41
CA LYS A 704 5.41 9.93 -10.72
C LYS A 704 6.35 10.92 -11.38
N CYS A 705 7.63 10.97 -11.00
CA CYS A 705 8.64 11.80 -11.66
C CYS A 705 8.76 11.47 -13.16
N ILE A 706 8.72 10.17 -13.52
CA ILE A 706 8.73 9.74 -14.93
C ILE A 706 7.51 10.28 -15.67
N LEU A 707 6.32 10.17 -15.06
CA LEU A 707 5.07 10.65 -15.64
C LEU A 707 5.03 12.18 -15.77
N ASN A 708 5.63 12.91 -14.82
CA ASN A 708 5.77 14.36 -14.84
C ASN A 708 6.68 14.83 -15.98
N ILE A 709 7.85 14.21 -16.16
CA ILE A 709 8.76 14.52 -17.28
C ILE A 709 8.02 14.39 -18.61
N SER A 710 7.23 13.32 -18.80
CA SER A 710 6.39 13.16 -19.98
C SER A 710 5.32 14.25 -20.11
N ARG A 711 4.70 14.67 -19.01
CA ARG A 711 3.69 15.74 -19.01
C ARG A 711 4.29 17.08 -19.45
N HIS A 712 5.45 17.44 -18.92
CA HIS A 712 6.22 18.63 -19.34
C HIS A 712 6.60 18.54 -20.82
N GLY A 713 7.05 17.37 -21.28
CA GLY A 713 7.34 17.12 -22.69
C GLY A 713 6.13 17.29 -23.60
N ASN A 714 4.97 16.76 -23.21
CA ASN A 714 3.70 16.94 -23.94
C ASN A 714 3.31 18.41 -24.05
N GLN A 715 3.36 19.16 -22.94
CA GLN A 715 3.07 20.58 -22.90
C GLN A 715 4.02 21.37 -23.81
N TYR A 716 5.32 21.08 -23.74
CA TYR A 716 6.34 21.70 -24.56
C TYR A 716 6.08 21.50 -26.07
N ILE A 717 5.82 20.26 -26.50
CA ILE A 717 5.44 19.96 -27.88
C ILE A 717 4.17 20.72 -28.27
N GLN A 718 3.19 20.77 -27.37
CA GLN A 718 1.89 21.36 -27.67
C GLN A 718 1.95 22.88 -27.86
N VAL A 719 2.67 23.60 -27.00
CA VAL A 719 2.84 25.06 -27.09
C VAL A 719 3.65 25.44 -28.34
N ASN A 720 4.63 24.61 -28.71
CA ASN A 720 5.50 24.91 -29.84
C ASN A 720 4.96 24.52 -31.22
N GLU A 721 3.96 23.64 -31.29
CA GLU A 721 3.32 23.21 -32.54
C GLU A 721 4.29 22.86 -33.70
N PRO A 722 5.32 21.99 -33.50
CA PRO A 722 6.34 21.71 -34.52
C PRO A 722 5.76 21.18 -35.84
N TRP A 723 4.62 20.47 -35.81
CA TRP A 723 3.93 19.98 -37.01
C TRP A 723 3.30 21.09 -37.87
N LYS A 724 3.10 22.28 -37.30
CA LYS A 724 2.72 23.48 -38.05
C LYS A 724 3.97 24.26 -38.47
N LYS A 725 4.88 24.54 -37.53
CA LYS A 725 6.10 25.32 -37.77
C LYS A 725 7.00 24.74 -38.86
N ILE A 726 7.05 23.42 -39.03
CA ILE A 726 7.81 22.77 -40.10
C ILE A 726 7.39 23.18 -41.53
N LYS A 727 6.16 23.68 -41.69
CA LYS A 727 5.61 24.17 -42.96
C LYS A 727 5.82 25.69 -43.17
N GLY A 728 6.43 26.36 -42.20
CA GLY A 728 6.74 27.80 -42.25
C GLY A 728 8.07 28.09 -42.96
N GLY A 729 8.58 29.30 -42.74
CA GLY A 729 9.89 29.73 -43.27
C GLY A 729 11.07 29.10 -42.53
N ASP A 730 12.29 29.47 -42.91
CA ASP A 730 13.52 28.84 -42.38
C ASP A 730 13.64 28.93 -40.84
N LYS A 731 13.22 30.06 -40.25
CA LYS A 731 13.19 30.23 -38.78
C LYS A 731 12.23 29.26 -38.09
N ASP A 732 11.05 29.06 -38.66
CA ASP A 732 10.03 28.15 -38.10
C ASP A 732 10.46 26.69 -38.26
N ARG A 733 11.09 26.35 -39.39
CA ARG A 733 11.69 25.03 -39.64
C ARG A 733 12.80 24.72 -38.64
N THR A 734 13.68 25.68 -38.39
CA THR A 734 14.76 25.56 -37.38
C THR A 734 14.17 25.34 -35.99
N ARG A 735 13.14 26.13 -35.61
CA ARG A 735 12.43 25.93 -34.34
C ARG A 735 11.77 24.56 -34.24
N ALA A 736 11.09 24.10 -35.29
CA ALA A 736 10.49 22.76 -35.34
C ALA A 736 11.55 21.65 -35.19
N GLY A 737 12.73 21.86 -35.79
CA GLY A 737 13.93 21.04 -35.61
C GLY A 737 14.34 20.96 -34.15
N THR A 738 14.63 22.10 -33.51
CA THR A 738 15.03 22.15 -32.10
C THR A 738 14.03 21.43 -31.19
N VAL A 739 12.73 21.73 -31.32
CA VAL A 739 11.65 21.13 -30.50
C VAL A 739 11.63 19.61 -30.65
N THR A 740 11.76 19.13 -31.89
CA THR A 740 11.78 17.70 -32.21
C THR A 740 13.02 17.03 -31.62
N GLY A 741 14.20 17.65 -31.78
CA GLY A 741 15.47 17.15 -31.24
C GLY A 741 15.48 17.07 -29.72
N VAL A 742 15.01 18.11 -29.03
CA VAL A 742 14.88 18.11 -27.55
C VAL A 742 13.91 17.02 -27.11
N SER A 743 12.73 16.93 -27.74
CA SER A 743 11.69 15.96 -27.37
C SER A 743 12.18 14.50 -27.48
N VAL A 744 12.90 14.15 -28.55
CA VAL A 744 13.39 12.78 -28.75
C VAL A 744 14.51 12.41 -27.77
N ASN A 745 15.35 13.38 -27.38
CA ASN A 745 16.35 13.17 -26.34
C ASN A 745 15.72 12.97 -24.95
N VAL A 746 14.66 13.73 -24.62
CA VAL A 746 13.88 13.49 -23.39
C VAL A 746 13.18 12.12 -23.43
N ALA A 747 12.67 11.69 -24.59
CA ALA A 747 12.12 10.34 -24.76
C ALA A 747 13.18 9.25 -24.54
N CYS A 748 14.43 9.48 -24.97
CA CYS A 748 15.56 8.59 -24.69
C CYS A 748 15.82 8.46 -23.18
N LEU A 749 15.84 9.58 -22.45
CA LEU A 749 15.97 9.57 -20.98
C LEU A 749 14.83 8.79 -20.31
N LEU A 750 13.57 9.07 -20.70
CA LEU A 750 12.40 8.37 -20.19
C LEU A 750 12.51 6.85 -20.39
N SER A 751 13.05 6.40 -21.52
CA SER A 751 13.28 4.98 -21.77
C SER A 751 14.22 4.34 -20.73
N ALA A 752 15.26 5.05 -20.29
CA ALA A 752 16.18 4.58 -19.27
C ALA A 752 15.53 4.56 -17.88
N MET A 753 14.85 5.65 -17.50
CA MET A 753 14.15 5.75 -16.21
C MET A 753 13.00 4.75 -16.07
N MET A 754 12.38 4.36 -17.20
CA MET A 754 11.30 3.38 -17.22
C MET A 754 11.80 1.94 -17.14
N GLN A 755 13.08 1.66 -17.39
CA GLN A 755 13.62 0.30 -17.41
C GLN A 755 13.37 -0.50 -16.11
N PRO A 756 13.49 0.09 -14.90
CA PRO A 756 13.17 -0.63 -13.67
C PRO A 756 11.68 -1.02 -13.56
N TYR A 757 10.79 -0.24 -14.17
CA TYR A 757 9.34 -0.38 -14.02
C TYR A 757 8.72 -1.23 -15.14
N MET A 758 9.01 -0.89 -16.40
CA MET A 758 8.48 -1.53 -17.61
C MET A 758 9.65 -1.88 -18.56
N PRO A 759 10.38 -2.98 -18.28
CA PRO A 759 11.60 -3.31 -18.99
C PRO A 759 11.40 -3.61 -20.48
N THR A 760 10.29 -4.22 -20.88
CA THR A 760 10.00 -4.45 -22.31
C THR A 760 9.71 -3.13 -23.03
N VAL A 761 8.84 -2.28 -22.46
CA VAL A 761 8.54 -0.95 -23.01
C VAL A 761 9.81 -0.11 -23.14
N SER A 762 10.67 -0.12 -22.12
CA SER A 762 11.99 0.53 -22.16
C SER A 762 12.85 0.06 -23.33
N ALA A 763 12.96 -1.27 -23.54
CA ALA A 763 13.70 -1.84 -24.66
C ALA A 763 13.10 -1.44 -26.01
N THR A 764 11.77 -1.56 -26.17
CA THR A 764 11.05 -1.18 -27.39
C THR A 764 11.27 0.29 -27.74
N ILE A 765 11.21 1.20 -26.76
CA ILE A 765 11.47 2.63 -26.99
C ILE A 765 12.91 2.82 -27.50
N ARG A 766 13.90 2.22 -26.84
CA ARG A 766 15.30 2.32 -27.28
C ARG A 766 15.52 1.78 -28.68
N GLU A 767 14.94 0.62 -29.00
CA GLU A 767 15.00 0.04 -30.35
C GLU A 767 14.37 0.98 -31.38
N GLN A 768 13.21 1.56 -31.11
CA GLN A 768 12.56 2.50 -32.02
C GLN A 768 13.39 3.79 -32.23
N LEU A 769 14.03 4.30 -31.17
CA LEU A 769 14.86 5.50 -31.23
C LEU A 769 16.22 5.27 -31.91
N LEU A 770 16.72 4.03 -31.91
CA LEU A 770 17.97 3.62 -32.55
C LEU A 770 17.77 2.97 -33.93
N ALA A 771 16.52 2.72 -34.34
CA ALA A 771 16.20 2.08 -35.61
C ALA A 771 16.43 3.01 -36.81
N PRO A 772 16.81 2.46 -37.99
CA PRO A 772 16.85 3.22 -39.24
C PRO A 772 15.50 3.89 -39.56
N ALA A 773 15.56 5.04 -40.23
CA ALA A 773 14.45 5.99 -40.48
C ALA A 773 13.08 5.41 -40.87
N HIS A 774 13.05 4.24 -41.51
CA HIS A 774 11.85 3.60 -42.05
C HIS A 774 11.06 2.75 -41.02
N GLN A 775 11.56 2.59 -39.77
CA GLN A 775 10.93 1.77 -38.72
C GLN A 775 10.56 2.54 -37.43
N CYS A 776 10.97 3.80 -37.28
CA CYS A 776 10.70 4.60 -36.10
C CYS A 776 9.21 5.04 -36.02
N GLY A 777 8.55 4.81 -34.88
CA GLY A 777 7.22 5.36 -34.55
C GLY A 777 5.99 4.68 -35.17
N ARG A 778 6.09 3.45 -35.71
CA ARG A 778 4.96 2.77 -36.38
C ARG A 778 4.04 1.94 -35.48
N GLN A 779 4.44 1.60 -34.25
CA GLN A 779 3.63 0.80 -33.33
C GLN A 779 3.50 1.49 -31.97
N SER A 780 2.25 1.60 -31.49
CA SER A 780 1.99 2.06 -30.13
C SER A 780 2.64 1.10 -29.14
N VAL A 781 3.51 1.63 -28.28
CA VAL A 781 4.20 0.85 -27.25
C VAL A 781 3.25 0.45 -26.10
N VAL A 782 2.10 1.12 -26.01
CA VAL A 782 1.08 0.91 -24.97
C VAL A 782 -0.23 0.47 -25.60
N PRO A 783 -0.80 -0.69 -25.20
CA PRO A 783 -2.14 -1.08 -25.63
C PRO A 783 -3.20 -0.26 -24.91
N LYS A 784 -4.28 0.09 -25.61
CA LYS A 784 -5.48 0.63 -24.97
C LYS A 784 -6.24 -0.50 -24.30
N LEU A 785 -6.71 -0.27 -23.07
CA LEU A 785 -7.57 -1.21 -22.36
C LEU A 785 -9.03 -0.82 -22.58
N GLU A 786 -9.79 -1.69 -23.25
CA GLU A 786 -11.21 -1.46 -23.58
C GLU A 786 -12.14 -1.82 -22.42
N ALA A 787 -13.20 -1.04 -22.23
CA ALA A 787 -14.11 -1.19 -21.08
C ALA A 787 -14.78 -2.57 -21.03
N ASP A 788 -15.16 -3.13 -22.18
CA ASP A 788 -15.82 -4.44 -22.27
C ASP A 788 -14.90 -5.58 -21.87
N GLN A 789 -13.62 -5.52 -22.28
CA GLN A 789 -12.59 -6.49 -21.87
C GLN A 789 -12.39 -6.43 -20.35
N ILE A 790 -12.32 -5.22 -19.79
CA ILE A 790 -12.08 -4.99 -18.37
C ILE A 790 -13.25 -5.48 -17.51
N GLU A 791 -14.49 -5.19 -17.92
CA GLU A 791 -15.68 -5.69 -17.22
C GLU A 791 -15.81 -7.23 -17.31
N SER A 792 -15.42 -7.82 -18.45
CA SER A 792 -15.35 -9.29 -18.60
C SER A 792 -14.34 -9.91 -17.63
N LEU A 793 -13.14 -9.34 -17.54
CA LEU A 793 -12.09 -9.80 -16.62
C LEU A 793 -12.50 -9.61 -15.16
N ARG A 794 -13.10 -8.46 -14.81
CA ARG A 794 -13.64 -8.20 -13.47
C ARG A 794 -14.64 -9.26 -13.05
N LYS A 795 -15.59 -9.62 -13.93
CA LYS A 795 -16.54 -10.70 -13.68
C LYS A 795 -15.85 -12.07 -13.54
N LYS A 796 -14.90 -12.38 -14.42
CA LYS A 796 -14.15 -13.65 -14.40
C LYS A 796 -13.41 -13.87 -13.08
N PHE A 797 -12.84 -12.82 -12.49
CA PHE A 797 -12.03 -12.89 -11.27
C PHE A 797 -12.74 -12.36 -10.02
N GLY A 798 -14.05 -12.08 -10.10
CA GLY A 798 -14.87 -11.61 -8.99
C GLY A 798 -15.36 -12.72 -8.04
N GLY A 799 -15.01 -13.98 -8.31
CA GLY A 799 -15.49 -15.17 -7.60
C GLY A 799 -16.87 -15.65 -8.06
N GLN A 800 -17.24 -16.86 -7.66
CA GLN A 800 -18.61 -17.35 -7.85
C GLN A 800 -19.53 -16.61 -6.87
N GLN A 801 -20.54 -15.88 -7.38
CA GLN A 801 -21.61 -15.36 -6.55
C GLN A 801 -22.42 -16.54 -5.99
N THR A 802 -22.04 -17.08 -4.84
CA THR A 802 -23.01 -17.77 -3.98
C THR A 802 -24.02 -16.71 -3.54
N LYS A 803 -25.23 -16.75 -4.10
CA LYS A 803 -26.38 -16.07 -3.52
C LYS A 803 -26.44 -16.47 -2.05
N ALA A 804 -26.15 -15.54 -1.15
CA ALA A 804 -26.37 -15.74 0.27
C ALA A 804 -27.88 -15.93 0.49
N GLN A 805 -28.31 -17.18 0.67
CA GLN A 805 -29.53 -17.47 1.40
C GLN A 805 -29.16 -17.54 2.89
N PRO A 806 -29.99 -17.02 3.81
CA PRO A 806 -29.73 -17.15 5.24
C PRO A 806 -29.76 -18.63 5.62
N GLU A 807 -28.72 -19.07 6.34
CA GLU A 807 -28.64 -20.42 6.90
C GLU A 807 -29.86 -20.71 7.79
N ALA A 808 -30.65 -21.70 7.39
CA ALA A 808 -31.61 -22.36 8.26
C ALA A 808 -31.13 -23.80 8.49
N ASN A 809 -30.75 -24.07 9.74
CA ASN A 809 -30.57 -25.37 10.42
C ASN A 809 -30.57 -26.62 9.53
N ALA A 810 -29.39 -27.23 9.34
CA ALA A 810 -29.25 -28.58 8.81
C ALA A 810 -29.36 -29.61 9.95
N THR A 811 -30.44 -30.39 9.96
CA THR A 811 -30.48 -31.74 10.54
C THR A 811 -30.40 -32.77 9.40
N PRO A 812 -29.75 -33.93 9.62
CA PRO A 812 -29.38 -34.85 8.54
C PRO A 812 -30.49 -35.86 8.23
N VAL A 813 -30.78 -36.08 6.94
CA VAL A 813 -31.58 -37.24 6.49
C VAL A 813 -30.93 -37.87 5.24
N SER A 814 -30.88 -39.20 5.31
CA SER A 814 -30.41 -40.25 4.38
C SER A 814 -30.87 -40.14 2.90
N PRO A 815 -30.21 -40.88 1.98
CA PRO A 815 -30.35 -40.67 0.53
C PRO A 815 -31.59 -41.37 -0.06
N PRO A 816 -32.19 -40.82 -1.13
CA PRO A 816 -33.03 -41.62 -2.03
C PRO A 816 -32.45 -41.76 -3.44
N ALA A 817 -32.75 -42.92 -4.02
CA ALA A 817 -32.49 -43.36 -5.38
C ALA A 817 -33.34 -42.59 -6.44
N PRO A 818 -33.15 -42.82 -7.75
CA PRO A 818 -33.38 -41.84 -8.81
C PRO A 818 -34.84 -41.78 -9.30
N ALA A 819 -35.31 -40.59 -9.65
CA ALA A 819 -36.58 -40.43 -10.37
C ALA A 819 -36.59 -39.25 -11.35
N ALA A 820 -36.83 -39.62 -12.62
CA ALA A 820 -37.59 -38.93 -13.67
C ALA A 820 -37.28 -37.46 -14.00
N ALA A 821 -36.67 -37.28 -15.19
CA ALA A 821 -36.70 -36.03 -15.93
C ALA A 821 -38.14 -35.69 -16.37
N VAL A 822 -38.57 -34.45 -16.11
CA VAL A 822 -39.75 -33.85 -16.73
C VAL A 822 -39.24 -32.82 -17.74
N GLU A 823 -39.34 -33.16 -19.02
CA GLU A 823 -39.09 -32.25 -20.13
C GLU A 823 -40.19 -31.17 -20.17
N THR A 824 -39.79 -29.89 -20.18
CA THR A 824 -40.68 -28.78 -20.52
C THR A 824 -40.39 -28.38 -21.97
N HIS A 825 -41.27 -28.79 -22.88
CA HIS A 825 -41.19 -28.41 -24.29
C HIS A 825 -41.53 -26.92 -24.46
N ALA A 826 -40.64 -26.16 -25.11
CA ALA A 826 -40.93 -24.81 -25.60
C ALA A 826 -41.88 -24.90 -26.80
N ASP A 827 -42.93 -24.07 -26.82
CA ASP A 827 -43.89 -23.95 -27.94
C ASP A 827 -43.50 -22.74 -28.82
N PRO A 828 -42.86 -22.98 -29.99
CA PRO A 828 -42.33 -21.91 -30.84
C PRO A 828 -43.42 -21.04 -31.49
N GLU A 829 -44.62 -21.59 -31.74
CA GLU A 829 -45.73 -20.82 -32.32
C GLU A 829 -46.33 -19.86 -31.29
N ARG A 830 -46.49 -20.31 -30.05
CA ARG A 830 -46.97 -19.48 -28.93
C ARG A 830 -46.02 -18.33 -28.64
N ALA A 831 -44.70 -18.57 -28.67
CA ALA A 831 -43.70 -17.52 -28.47
C ALA A 831 -43.75 -16.46 -29.59
N LYS A 832 -43.98 -16.87 -30.84
CA LYS A 832 -44.10 -15.95 -31.98
C LYS A 832 -45.34 -15.05 -31.90
N GLN A 833 -46.48 -15.61 -31.47
CA GLN A 833 -47.72 -14.84 -31.24
C GLN A 833 -47.54 -13.83 -30.10
N LEU A 834 -46.98 -14.27 -28.96
CA LEU A 834 -46.73 -13.39 -27.80
C LEU A 834 -45.73 -12.27 -28.12
N ALA A 835 -44.72 -12.54 -28.96
CA ALA A 835 -43.77 -11.51 -29.40
C ALA A 835 -44.46 -10.40 -30.22
N GLN A 836 -45.44 -10.76 -31.06
CA GLN A 836 -46.24 -9.81 -31.82
C GLN A 836 -47.14 -8.98 -30.90
N GLU A 837 -47.82 -9.60 -29.95
CA GLU A 837 -48.67 -8.91 -28.96
C GLU A 837 -47.86 -7.95 -28.08
N VAL A 838 -46.64 -8.33 -27.68
CA VAL A 838 -45.72 -7.46 -26.94
C VAL A 838 -45.32 -6.24 -27.77
N ALA A 839 -45.07 -6.41 -29.07
CA ALA A 839 -44.73 -5.30 -29.96
C ALA A 839 -45.90 -4.33 -30.12
N GLU A 840 -47.09 -4.83 -30.42
CA GLU A 840 -48.32 -4.04 -30.58
C GLU A 840 -48.68 -3.26 -29.30
N GLN A 841 -48.62 -3.94 -28.14
CA GLN A 841 -48.88 -3.30 -26.85
C GLN A 841 -47.79 -2.28 -26.48
N GLY A 842 -46.53 -2.52 -26.89
CA GLY A 842 -45.42 -1.57 -26.74
C GLY A 842 -45.64 -0.28 -27.54
N ASP A 843 -46.14 -0.39 -28.76
CA ASP A 843 -46.47 0.76 -29.62
C ASP A 843 -47.67 1.54 -29.10
N LYS A 844 -48.69 0.85 -28.58
CA LYS A 844 -49.82 1.49 -27.91
C LYS A 844 -49.37 2.31 -26.70
N VAL A 845 -48.49 1.78 -25.86
CA VAL A 845 -47.94 2.52 -24.71
C VAL A 845 -47.09 3.72 -25.16
N ARG A 846 -46.32 3.60 -26.25
CA ARG A 846 -45.55 4.72 -26.82
C ARG A 846 -46.47 5.82 -27.36
N ASN A 847 -47.53 5.47 -28.07
CA ASN A 847 -48.50 6.43 -28.60
C ASN A 847 -49.27 7.15 -27.48
N LEU A 848 -49.70 6.43 -26.43
CA LEU A 848 -50.37 7.03 -25.27
C LEU A 848 -49.46 8.00 -24.50
N LYS A 849 -48.16 7.70 -24.41
CA LYS A 849 -47.16 8.62 -23.83
C LYS A 849 -46.92 9.86 -24.70
N ALA A 850 -46.87 9.69 -26.03
CA ALA A 850 -46.70 10.79 -26.98
C ALA A 850 -47.91 11.75 -26.96
N GLN A 851 -49.12 11.21 -26.81
CA GLN A 851 -50.37 11.97 -26.70
C GLN A 851 -50.61 12.59 -25.30
N LYS A 852 -49.66 12.42 -24.35
CA LYS A 852 -49.74 12.92 -22.97
C LYS A 852 -51.05 12.57 -22.25
N VAL A 853 -51.55 11.35 -22.49
CA VAL A 853 -52.77 10.84 -21.84
C VAL A 853 -52.55 10.70 -20.33
N GLU A 854 -53.64 10.78 -19.56
CA GLU A 854 -53.71 10.56 -18.12
C GLU A 854 -52.76 9.44 -17.63
N LYS A 855 -51.96 9.75 -16.61
CA LYS A 855 -50.88 8.88 -16.12
C LYS A 855 -51.41 7.55 -15.57
N SER A 856 -52.65 7.54 -15.06
CA SER A 856 -53.38 6.36 -14.61
C SER A 856 -53.56 5.34 -15.74
N VAL A 857 -53.98 5.81 -16.92
CA VAL A 857 -54.22 5.00 -18.13
C VAL A 857 -52.92 4.44 -18.69
N ILE A 858 -51.86 5.26 -18.77
CA ILE A 858 -50.53 4.80 -19.22
C ILE A 858 -50.00 3.71 -18.28
N THR A 859 -50.21 3.86 -16.98
CA THR A 859 -49.73 2.89 -15.98
C THR A 859 -50.44 1.54 -16.14
N ALA A 860 -51.76 1.53 -16.39
CA ALA A 860 -52.51 0.31 -16.64
C ALA A 860 -52.03 -0.45 -17.89
N GLU A 861 -51.77 0.27 -18.99
CA GLU A 861 -51.31 -0.35 -20.24
C GLU A 861 -49.84 -0.81 -20.17
N VAL A 862 -49.00 -0.15 -19.36
CA VAL A 862 -47.63 -0.62 -19.05
C VAL A 862 -47.65 -1.92 -18.23
N SER A 863 -48.58 -2.06 -17.28
CA SER A 863 -48.71 -3.31 -16.51
C SER A 863 -49.10 -4.49 -17.41
N LYS A 864 -50.01 -4.28 -18.39
CA LYS A 864 -50.33 -5.31 -19.40
C LYS A 864 -49.12 -5.70 -20.25
N LEU A 865 -48.32 -4.72 -20.66
CA LEU A 865 -47.09 -4.97 -21.42
C LEU A 865 -46.08 -5.81 -20.63
N LEU A 866 -45.94 -5.55 -19.32
CA LEU A 866 -45.05 -6.32 -18.46
C LEU A 866 -45.51 -7.77 -18.28
N GLU A 867 -46.82 -8.00 -18.16
CA GLU A 867 -47.37 -9.35 -18.07
C GLU A 867 -47.19 -10.14 -19.38
N LEU A 868 -47.41 -9.51 -20.53
CA LEU A 868 -47.15 -10.14 -21.84
C LEU A 868 -45.67 -10.52 -22.01
N LYS A 869 -44.73 -9.67 -21.55
CA LYS A 869 -43.30 -9.99 -21.56
C LYS A 869 -42.94 -11.16 -20.65
N LYS A 870 -43.61 -11.28 -19.51
CA LYS A 870 -43.43 -12.41 -18.58
C LYS A 870 -43.92 -13.72 -19.22
N GLN A 871 -45.07 -13.68 -19.89
CA GLN A 871 -45.61 -14.83 -20.63
C GLN A 871 -44.72 -15.24 -21.80
N LEU A 872 -44.16 -14.26 -22.54
CA LEU A 872 -43.17 -14.54 -23.59
C LEU A 872 -41.89 -15.19 -23.03
N ALA A 873 -41.35 -14.68 -21.92
CA ALA A 873 -40.16 -15.27 -21.29
C ALA A 873 -40.39 -16.73 -20.88
N LEU A 874 -41.57 -17.04 -20.33
CA LEU A 874 -41.96 -18.41 -19.98
C LEU A 874 -42.12 -19.30 -21.22
N ALA A 875 -42.72 -18.79 -22.31
CA ALA A 875 -42.85 -19.53 -23.57
C ALA A 875 -41.50 -19.78 -24.27
N GLU A 876 -40.50 -18.90 -24.07
CA GLU A 876 -39.13 -19.04 -24.56
C GLU A 876 -38.21 -19.87 -23.62
N GLY A 877 -38.74 -20.40 -22.51
CA GLY A 877 -37.96 -21.18 -21.53
C GLY A 877 -36.96 -20.35 -20.69
N LYS A 878 -37.12 -19.03 -20.63
CA LYS A 878 -36.29 -18.11 -19.83
C LYS A 878 -36.96 -17.82 -18.48
N THR A 879 -36.17 -17.77 -17.40
CA THR A 879 -36.68 -17.39 -16.07
C THR A 879 -37.02 -15.88 -16.06
N PRO A 880 -38.26 -15.45 -15.73
CA PRO A 880 -38.61 -14.03 -15.75
C PRO A 880 -37.87 -13.24 -14.66
N GLU A 881 -37.30 -12.08 -15.01
CA GLU A 881 -36.68 -11.16 -14.03
C GLU A 881 -37.71 -10.62 -13.02
N PRO A 882 -37.36 -10.49 -11.72
CA PRO A 882 -38.27 -9.90 -10.74
C PRO A 882 -38.45 -8.39 -10.98
N THR A 883 -39.71 -7.96 -11.08
CA THR A 883 -40.08 -6.55 -11.28
C THR A 883 -39.58 -5.68 -10.11
N PRO A 884 -38.92 -4.53 -10.35
CA PRO A 884 -38.43 -3.68 -9.26
C PRO A 884 -39.61 -3.04 -8.51
N GLN A 885 -39.73 -3.32 -7.21
CA GLN A 885 -40.63 -2.60 -6.32
C GLN A 885 -40.14 -1.15 -6.16
N LYS A 886 -40.93 -0.19 -6.64
CA LYS A 886 -40.74 1.24 -6.36
C LYS A 886 -41.14 1.54 -4.92
N GLY A 887 -40.20 1.96 -4.08
CA GLY A 887 -40.54 2.59 -2.81
C GLY A 887 -39.37 2.93 -1.88
N LYS A 888 -38.65 4.02 -2.13
CA LYS A 888 -38.63 5.24 -1.29
C LYS A 888 -37.58 6.22 -1.80
N LYS A 889 -37.98 7.49 -1.83
CA LYS A 889 -37.26 8.63 -2.41
C LYS A 889 -36.06 9.04 -1.52
N LYS A 890 -35.08 9.57 -2.25
CA LYS A 890 -33.86 10.33 -1.88
C LYS A 890 -33.81 10.91 -0.48
#